data_AF-A0A2V8U5I3-F1
#
_entry.id   AF-A0A2V8U5I3-F1
#
_cell.length_a   1.000
_cell.length_b   1.000
_cell.length_c   1.000
_cell.angle_alpha   90.00
_cell.angle_beta   90.00
_cell.angle_gamma   90.00
#
_symmetry.space_group_name_H-M   'P 1'
#
loop_
_entity.id
_entity.type
_entity.pdbx_description
1 polymer ?
#
loop_
_entity_poly.entity_id
_entity_poly.type
_entity_poly.pdbx_seq_one_letter_code
_entity_poly.pdbx_strand_id
1 'polypeptide(L)'
;ERYPDGIVLAHVNDLIFRDSLCTFPVLTREFCELTGGICRPEYRRYRIDDHIHHVFDLIHLLGYTRRIFLPHVIFEHLNAAQHASGASEYIPEPAIHGLDRRDFEDLVQERRRLALACVERIEGCAHSEQHEARARFLEEFPDSIAIRRREHAFWWRAGALVSPFNTATRPSATTSACLPISSRAVFWLWQTLATSAARLPLINKLRVGIPPALFDAVWYRQRYPDVAAHAHPLVHYLKRGGFEGYNPNPYFDSEWYLAINPDVAASGINPLVHFVRYGAREGRNPSLRFDIYYYCRQYPKIAASGINPLEHFFSVGLADGVSPRPKAKLPPGHISVSGPAPLSVLIPTRNRGQTLGRMLAACQRHAADCELEFVIVDDGSTDGTPEGPGRARNLAATLARHDVLLFLGDDILPANEEFFRTHARRHSEHPEHDFAVLGKLDWPVDADFPMNFTMRRIHQDGSQFAFSRLSPSAFVGWQFCYTSNLSVKKKLVRDWMIDGFDTTFPGAALEDMELAYRLWQSPQGMRIYYDPGSAGLHYHPYTLPSFLDRQYFVGRSLRRMLELHPELVYEYGAQRVDAALRQPRRHKDSEKLCQATAAIEALKASARTLEVRNQLGSEAWHGDFLSALFELCLLDGYASAWPVTEVNLADARTVILDRFLLRVQKVASRLPLPRSFSLSLLRRRTGDAE
;
A
#
# COMPACT_ATOMS: atom_id res chain seq x y z
N GLU A 1 -0.29 21.30 30.47
CA GLU A 1 -0.28 22.41 29.48
C GLU A 1 -1.19 22.13 28.28
N ARG A 2 -0.97 21.07 27.49
CA ARG A 2 -1.82 20.75 26.33
C ARG A 2 -3.29 20.41 26.69
N TYR A 3 -3.54 19.89 27.89
CA TYR A 3 -4.86 19.55 28.42
C TYR A 3 -5.04 20.18 29.81
N PRO A 4 -5.33 21.50 29.89
CA PRO A 4 -5.41 22.21 31.17
C PRO A 4 -6.63 21.81 31.99
N ASP A 5 -7.66 21.22 31.37
CA ASP A 5 -8.84 20.64 32.01
C ASP A 5 -8.54 19.36 32.81
N GLY A 6 -7.36 18.78 32.60
CA GLY A 6 -6.89 17.65 33.39
C GLY A 6 -7.57 16.33 33.05
N ILE A 7 -8.23 16.14 31.89
CA ILE A 7 -8.74 14.83 31.47
C ILE A 7 -7.89 14.29 30.31
N VAL A 8 -6.96 13.38 30.61
CA VAL A 8 -6.09 12.73 29.62
C VAL A 8 -5.65 11.34 30.08
N LEU A 9 -5.60 10.39 29.15
CA LEU A 9 -5.00 9.07 29.33
C LEU A 9 -3.71 9.01 28.52
N ALA A 10 -2.58 8.88 29.21
CA ALA A 10 -1.32 8.51 28.56
C ALA A 10 -1.02 7.03 28.84
N HIS A 11 -0.61 6.28 27.83
CA HIS A 11 -0.18 4.89 27.99
C HIS A 11 1.07 4.63 27.16
N VAL A 12 1.73 3.52 27.45
CA VAL A 12 3.09 3.19 27.02
C VAL A 12 3.10 1.91 26.19
N ASN A 13 4.18 1.65 25.47
CA ASN A 13 4.31 0.48 24.62
C ASN A 13 4.53 -0.79 25.45
N ASP A 14 3.45 -1.52 25.64
CA ASP A 14 3.46 -2.85 26.21
C ASP A 14 3.92 -3.88 25.18
N LEU A 15 4.91 -4.72 25.50
CA LEU A 15 5.45 -5.67 24.53
C LEU A 15 4.45 -6.73 24.03
N ILE A 16 3.35 -6.95 24.75
CA ILE A 16 2.31 -7.93 24.41
C ILE A 16 1.13 -7.22 23.73
N PHE A 17 0.56 -6.22 24.39
CA PHE A 17 -0.68 -5.57 23.93
C PHE A 17 -0.45 -4.29 23.11
N ARG A 18 0.74 -3.69 23.17
CA ARG A 18 1.13 -2.49 22.42
C ARG A 18 0.12 -1.35 22.57
N ASP A 19 -0.33 -0.77 21.46
CA ASP A 19 -1.33 0.30 21.43
C ASP A 19 -2.78 -0.20 21.55
N SER A 20 -2.99 -1.52 21.53
CA SER A 20 -4.34 -2.11 21.52
C SER A 20 -5.03 -2.12 22.90
N LEU A 21 -4.27 -1.98 23.99
CA LEU A 21 -4.77 -1.91 25.37
C LEU A 21 -3.84 -1.07 26.25
N CYS A 22 -4.40 -0.23 27.15
CA CYS A 22 -3.60 0.62 28.04
C CYS A 22 -3.21 -0.09 29.35
N THR A 23 -2.28 -1.04 29.30
CA THR A 23 -1.89 -1.86 30.47
C THR A 23 -1.13 -1.12 31.57
N PHE A 24 -0.62 0.09 31.29
CA PHE A 24 0.01 0.98 32.28
C PHE A 24 -0.50 2.41 32.10
N PRO A 25 -1.73 2.70 32.58
CA PRO A 25 -2.35 3.99 32.36
C PRO A 25 -1.74 5.05 33.28
N VAL A 26 -1.24 6.13 32.69
CA VAL A 26 -0.90 7.38 33.38
C VAL A 26 -2.10 8.30 33.29
N LEU A 27 -2.74 8.51 34.43
CA LEU A 27 -3.95 9.30 34.57
C LEU A 27 -3.69 10.51 35.46
N THR A 28 -4.41 11.57 35.18
CA THR A 28 -4.44 12.76 36.02
C THR A 28 -5.24 12.52 37.29
N ARG A 29 -4.89 13.23 38.36
CA ARG A 29 -5.62 13.20 39.62
C ARG A 29 -7.10 13.57 39.44
N GLU A 30 -7.36 14.57 38.59
CA GLU A 30 -8.71 15.03 38.26
C GLU A 30 -9.59 13.90 37.69
N PHE A 31 -9.07 13.10 36.75
CA PHE A 31 -9.80 11.95 36.22
C PHE A 31 -10.06 10.92 37.32
N CYS A 32 -9.04 10.59 38.13
CA CYS A 32 -9.16 9.62 39.21
C CYS A 32 -10.19 10.04 40.27
N GLU A 33 -10.26 11.33 40.62
CA GLU A 33 -11.26 11.85 41.57
C GLU A 33 -12.67 11.77 40.98
N LEU A 34 -12.83 12.11 39.69
CA LEU A 34 -14.10 12.02 38.98
C LEU A 34 -14.64 10.59 38.87
N THR A 35 -13.76 9.60 38.73
CA THR A 35 -14.13 8.18 38.63
C THR A 35 -14.21 7.46 39.98
N GLY A 36 -13.85 8.14 41.09
CA GLY A 36 -13.79 7.51 42.42
C GLY A 36 -12.61 6.54 42.61
N GLY A 37 -11.56 6.69 41.81
CA GLY A 37 -10.37 5.83 41.79
C GLY A 37 -10.17 5.09 40.46
N ILE A 38 -9.01 4.45 40.31
CA ILE A 38 -8.64 3.68 39.10
C ILE A 38 -9.04 2.21 39.19
N CYS A 39 -9.03 1.63 40.39
CA CYS A 39 -9.33 0.22 40.62
C CYS A 39 -10.74 0.09 41.17
N ARG A 40 -11.66 -0.37 40.33
CA ARG A 40 -13.04 -0.62 40.73
C ARG A 40 -13.15 -1.88 41.58
N PRO A 41 -13.90 -1.87 42.69
CA PRO A 41 -14.03 -3.01 43.59
C PRO A 41 -14.77 -4.21 42.96
N GLU A 42 -15.53 -3.99 41.89
CA GLU A 42 -16.23 -5.05 41.16
C GLU A 42 -15.26 -5.95 40.37
N TYR A 43 -14.13 -5.41 39.91
CA TYR A 43 -13.12 -6.21 39.22
C TYR A 43 -12.23 -6.93 40.23
N ARG A 44 -12.10 -8.24 40.05
CA ARG A 44 -11.27 -9.07 40.92
C ARG A 44 -9.81 -8.98 40.53
N ARG A 45 -9.50 -8.94 39.23
CA ARG A 45 -8.11 -8.90 38.73
C ARG A 45 -7.94 -8.31 37.34
N TYR A 46 -8.87 -8.55 36.43
CA TYR A 46 -8.76 -8.20 35.01
C TYR A 46 -9.75 -7.09 34.63
N ARG A 47 -9.62 -6.55 33.40
CA ARG A 47 -10.52 -5.54 32.80
C ARG A 47 -10.48 -4.13 33.40
N ILE A 48 -9.62 -3.86 34.38
CA ILE A 48 -9.41 -2.50 34.90
C ILE A 48 -8.89 -1.58 33.78
N ASP A 49 -7.87 -2.03 33.05
CA ASP A 49 -7.28 -1.28 31.94
C ASP A 49 -8.27 -1.14 30.77
N ASP A 50 -8.97 -2.22 30.42
CA ASP A 50 -10.04 -2.18 29.41
C ASP A 50 -11.14 -1.16 29.79
N HIS A 51 -11.46 -1.04 31.08
CA HIS A 51 -12.47 -0.11 31.57
C HIS A 51 -12.06 1.33 31.34
N ILE A 52 -10.83 1.67 31.73
CA ILE A 52 -10.25 2.99 31.49
C ILE A 52 -10.17 3.24 29.98
N HIS A 53 -9.60 2.31 29.23
CA HIS A 53 -9.42 2.43 27.78
C HIS A 53 -10.75 2.69 27.05
N HIS A 54 -11.79 1.95 27.41
CA HIS A 54 -13.12 2.07 26.81
C HIS A 54 -13.82 3.39 27.17
N VAL A 55 -13.63 3.93 28.37
CA VAL A 55 -14.14 5.28 28.70
C VAL A 55 -13.54 6.32 27.75
N PHE A 56 -12.24 6.20 27.45
CA PHE A 56 -11.58 7.11 26.49
C PHE A 56 -11.96 6.85 25.03
N ASP A 57 -12.30 5.61 24.64
CA ASP A 57 -12.94 5.34 23.34
C ASP A 57 -14.29 6.06 23.23
N LEU A 58 -15.11 6.06 24.29
CA LEU A 58 -16.40 6.76 24.32
C LEU A 58 -16.25 8.29 24.30
N ILE A 59 -15.29 8.85 25.04
CA ILE A 59 -14.97 10.29 24.99
C ILE A 59 -14.52 10.69 23.57
N HIS A 60 -13.76 9.83 22.91
CA HIS A 60 -13.34 10.03 21.52
C HIS A 60 -14.52 10.02 20.55
N LEU A 61 -15.49 9.11 20.71
CA LEU A 61 -16.72 9.10 19.92
C LEU A 61 -17.55 10.38 20.09
N LEU A 62 -17.49 11.02 21.27
CA LEU A 62 -18.12 12.32 21.51
C LEU A 62 -17.33 13.50 20.92
N GLY A 63 -16.18 13.23 20.29
CA GLY A 63 -15.38 14.20 19.54
C GLY A 63 -14.13 14.69 20.25
N TYR A 64 -13.76 14.11 21.41
CA TYR A 64 -12.61 14.57 22.20
C TYR A 64 -11.50 13.52 22.23
N THR A 65 -10.45 13.71 21.43
CA THR A 65 -9.27 12.84 21.46
C THR A 65 -8.40 13.17 22.67
N ARG A 66 -8.47 12.32 23.70
CA ARG A 66 -7.78 12.51 24.99
C ARG A 66 -6.79 11.39 25.34
N ARG A 67 -6.37 10.60 24.34
CA ARG A 67 -5.37 9.55 24.49
C ARG A 67 -4.01 9.95 23.93
N ILE A 68 -2.95 9.54 24.62
CA ILE A 68 -1.57 9.68 24.17
C ILE A 68 -0.91 8.31 24.30
N PHE A 69 -0.42 7.76 23.19
CA PHE A 69 0.43 6.59 23.20
C PHE A 69 1.89 7.01 23.13
N LEU A 70 2.71 6.47 24.03
CA LEU A 70 4.14 6.75 24.13
C LEU A 70 4.93 5.52 23.66
N PRO A 71 5.16 5.35 22.34
CA PRO A 71 5.72 4.12 21.78
C PRO A 71 7.16 3.82 22.26
N HIS A 72 7.85 4.86 22.73
CA HIS A 72 9.24 4.83 23.16
C HIS A 72 9.42 4.53 24.65
N VAL A 73 8.36 4.65 25.44
CA VAL A 73 8.36 4.19 26.83
C VAL A 73 7.90 2.74 26.79
N ILE A 74 8.81 1.80 27.03
CA ILE A 74 8.56 0.38 26.86
C ILE A 74 8.46 -0.27 28.23
N PHE A 75 7.34 -0.95 28.48
CA PHE A 75 7.14 -1.74 29.68
C PHE A 75 7.04 -3.22 29.31
N GLU A 76 7.84 -4.03 29.99
CA GLU A 76 7.88 -5.47 29.78
C GLU A 76 6.91 -6.18 30.74
N HIS A 77 6.03 -6.99 30.18
CA HIS A 77 5.13 -7.84 30.96
C HIS A 77 5.86 -9.10 31.42
N LEU A 78 6.33 -9.09 32.67
CA LEU A 78 7.00 -10.25 33.26
C LEU A 78 6.04 -11.38 33.67
N ASN A 79 4.72 -11.10 33.72
CA ASN A 79 3.66 -12.07 34.01
C ASN A 79 3.09 -12.69 32.72
N ALA A 80 3.95 -13.18 31.84
CA ALA A 80 3.58 -13.82 30.59
C ALA A 80 4.28 -15.17 30.45
N ALA A 81 3.59 -16.16 29.86
CA ALA A 81 4.21 -17.43 29.56
C ALA A 81 5.13 -17.26 28.35
N GLN A 82 6.41 -17.59 28.52
CA GLN A 82 7.35 -17.65 27.42
C GLN A 82 7.18 -18.97 26.68
N HIS A 83 6.84 -18.87 25.41
CA HIS A 83 6.84 -20.00 24.50
C HIS A 83 8.27 -20.30 24.04
N ALA A 84 8.54 -21.55 23.66
CA ALA A 84 9.85 -21.98 23.16
C ALA A 84 10.32 -21.21 21.90
N SER A 85 9.41 -20.50 21.23
CA SER A 85 9.65 -19.60 20.11
C SER A 85 10.16 -18.21 20.51
N GLY A 86 10.27 -17.91 21.81
CA GLY A 86 10.59 -16.59 22.34
C GLY A 86 9.40 -15.62 22.38
N ALA A 87 8.19 -16.07 22.01
CA ALA A 87 6.97 -15.27 22.11
C ALA A 87 6.43 -15.29 23.55
N SER A 88 6.14 -14.12 24.11
CA SER A 88 5.50 -14.00 25.43
C SER A 88 3.99 -13.85 25.25
N GLU A 89 3.23 -14.76 25.85
CA GLU A 89 1.76 -14.73 25.84
C GLU A 89 1.21 -14.47 27.24
N TYR A 90 0.33 -13.49 27.37
CA TYR A 90 -0.35 -13.24 28.63
C TYR A 90 -1.43 -14.31 28.85
N ILE A 91 -1.28 -15.14 29.87
CA ILE A 91 -2.24 -16.19 30.20
C ILE A 91 -3.10 -15.74 31.40
N PRO A 92 -4.35 -15.30 31.18
CA PRO A 92 -5.24 -14.93 32.28
C PRO A 92 -5.78 -16.19 32.97
N GLU A 93 -6.10 -16.06 34.25
CA GLU A 93 -6.80 -17.09 35.01
C GLU A 93 -8.25 -17.18 34.48
N PRO A 94 -8.65 -18.27 33.79
CA PRO A 94 -9.85 -18.25 32.97
C PRO A 94 -11.14 -18.03 33.77
N ALA A 95 -11.19 -18.53 35.01
CA ALA A 95 -12.34 -18.40 35.89
C ALA A 95 -12.55 -16.94 36.33
N ILE A 96 -11.49 -16.26 36.78
CA ILE A 96 -11.56 -14.86 37.20
C ILE A 96 -11.76 -13.94 35.98
N HIS A 97 -11.05 -14.20 34.88
CA HIS A 97 -11.20 -13.42 33.65
C HIS A 97 -12.61 -13.54 33.04
N GLY A 98 -13.26 -14.71 33.15
CA GLY A 98 -14.65 -14.90 32.74
C GLY A 98 -15.66 -14.18 33.65
N LEU A 99 -15.37 -14.01 34.94
CA LEU A 99 -16.17 -13.20 35.84
C LEU A 99 -16.00 -11.71 35.53
N ASP A 100 -14.76 -11.23 35.50
CA ASP A 100 -14.45 -9.81 35.24
C ASP A 100 -14.89 -9.37 33.83
N ARG A 101 -14.90 -10.28 32.84
CA ARG A 101 -15.49 -9.99 31.52
C ARG A 101 -16.99 -9.76 31.58
N ARG A 102 -17.73 -10.51 32.41
CA ARG A 102 -19.17 -10.30 32.60
C ARG A 102 -19.40 -8.97 33.32
N ASP A 103 -18.70 -8.76 34.43
CA ASP A 103 -18.76 -7.50 35.19
C ASP A 103 -18.37 -6.30 34.30
N PHE A 104 -17.45 -6.49 33.35
CA PHE A 104 -17.09 -5.46 32.36
C PHE A 104 -18.25 -5.11 31.44
N GLU A 105 -18.97 -6.05 30.86
CA GLU A 105 -20.14 -5.71 30.04
C GLU A 105 -21.30 -5.15 30.89
N ASP A 106 -21.51 -5.68 32.10
CA ASP A 106 -22.57 -5.21 33.00
C ASP A 106 -22.36 -3.75 33.43
N LEU A 107 -21.10 -3.30 33.51
CA LEU A 107 -20.71 -1.92 33.85
C LEU A 107 -20.71 -0.96 32.64
N VAL A 108 -21.24 -1.33 31.47
CA VAL A 108 -21.22 -0.46 30.27
C VAL A 108 -21.94 0.88 30.49
N GLN A 109 -23.07 0.89 31.20
CA GLN A 109 -23.82 2.13 31.47
C GLN A 109 -23.03 3.09 32.34
N GLU A 110 -22.31 2.55 33.31
CA GLU A 110 -21.45 3.33 34.19
C GLU A 110 -20.26 3.94 33.43
N ARG A 111 -19.64 3.20 32.51
CA ARG A 111 -18.60 3.77 31.63
C ARG A 111 -19.11 4.92 30.76
N ARG A 112 -20.36 4.86 30.29
CA ARG A 112 -20.99 5.96 29.54
C ARG A 112 -21.21 7.17 30.44
N ARG A 113 -21.71 6.97 31.66
CA ARG A 113 -21.88 8.04 32.65
C ARG A 113 -20.55 8.75 32.92
N LEU A 114 -19.47 7.99 33.12
CA LEU A 114 -18.12 8.53 33.32
C LEU A 114 -17.61 9.29 32.10
N ALA A 115 -17.83 8.80 30.87
CA ALA A 115 -17.45 9.49 29.64
C ALA A 115 -18.17 10.84 29.50
N LEU A 116 -19.47 10.92 29.84
CA LEU A 116 -20.23 12.17 29.83
C LEU A 116 -19.71 13.17 30.87
N ALA A 117 -19.46 12.71 32.11
CA ALA A 117 -18.89 13.54 33.16
C ALA A 117 -17.50 14.09 32.78
N CYS A 118 -16.68 13.28 32.11
CA CYS A 118 -15.38 13.72 31.58
C CYS A 118 -15.54 14.82 30.52
N VAL A 119 -16.49 14.69 29.60
CA VAL A 119 -16.74 15.71 28.57
C VAL A 119 -17.25 17.01 29.19
N GLU A 120 -18.13 16.95 30.18
CA GLU A 120 -18.58 18.13 30.91
C GLU A 120 -17.44 18.85 31.62
N ARG A 121 -16.54 18.07 32.24
CA ARG A 121 -15.35 18.62 32.90
C ARG A 121 -14.42 19.30 31.88
N ILE A 122 -14.24 18.68 30.72
CA ILE A 122 -13.50 19.24 29.58
C ILE A 122 -14.11 20.58 29.11
N GLU A 123 -15.44 20.68 29.08
CA GLU A 123 -16.17 21.88 28.63
C GLU A 123 -16.32 22.96 29.71
N GLY A 124 -16.09 22.61 30.98
CA GLY A 124 -16.17 23.53 32.11
C GLY A 124 -17.60 23.92 32.51
N CYS A 125 -18.60 23.12 32.14
CA CYS A 125 -20.00 23.37 32.44
C CYS A 125 -20.66 22.15 33.11
N ALA A 126 -21.43 22.38 34.17
CA ALA A 126 -22.20 21.32 34.81
C ALA A 126 -23.47 21.05 33.99
N HIS A 127 -23.55 19.88 33.35
CA HIS A 127 -24.68 19.41 32.52
C HIS A 127 -25.10 20.38 31.40
N SER A 128 -24.41 20.29 30.26
CA SER A 128 -24.75 21.06 29.06
C SER A 128 -26.11 20.65 28.48
N GLU A 129 -26.76 21.55 27.72
CA GLU A 129 -28.00 21.26 26.98
C GLU A 129 -27.87 20.06 26.02
N GLN A 130 -26.63 19.63 25.74
CA GLN A 130 -26.32 18.48 24.90
C GLN A 130 -26.16 17.17 25.68
N HIS A 131 -26.20 17.17 27.02
CA HIS A 131 -25.99 15.98 27.85
C HIS A 131 -26.92 14.83 27.45
N GLU A 132 -28.22 15.07 27.38
CA GLU A 132 -29.21 14.04 27.04
C GLU A 132 -29.07 13.54 25.59
N ALA A 133 -28.59 14.39 24.68
CA ALA A 133 -28.35 14.00 23.29
C ALA A 133 -27.11 13.10 23.18
N ARG A 134 -26.05 13.42 23.93
CA ARG A 134 -24.83 12.62 24.01
C ARG A 134 -25.08 11.29 24.71
N ALA A 135 -25.88 11.27 25.77
CA ALA A 135 -26.30 10.05 26.46
C ALA A 135 -27.04 9.11 25.50
N ARG A 136 -28.05 9.62 24.80
CA ARG A 136 -28.79 8.85 23.77
C ARG A 136 -27.90 8.36 22.64
N PHE A 137 -26.93 9.17 22.20
CA PHE A 137 -25.97 8.75 21.18
C PHE A 137 -25.10 7.59 21.66
N LEU A 138 -24.58 7.65 22.89
CA LEU A 138 -23.79 6.55 23.45
C LEU A 138 -24.65 5.29 23.68
N GLU A 139 -25.96 5.42 23.87
CA GLU A 139 -26.87 4.28 23.96
C GLU A 139 -26.90 3.41 22.70
N GLU A 140 -26.60 3.98 21.53
CA GLU A 140 -26.49 3.25 20.26
C GLU A 140 -25.36 2.20 20.26
N PHE A 141 -24.46 2.22 21.25
CA PHE A 141 -23.31 1.32 21.38
C PHE A 141 -23.50 0.36 22.58
N PRO A 142 -24.41 -0.62 22.52
CA PRO A 142 -24.94 -1.34 23.69
C PRO A 142 -23.93 -2.13 24.51
N ASP A 143 -22.78 -2.47 23.92
CA ASP A 143 -21.71 -3.25 24.54
C ASP A 143 -20.34 -2.76 24.08
N SER A 144 -19.28 -3.26 24.71
CA SER A 144 -17.92 -2.76 24.47
C SER A 144 -17.36 -3.01 23.07
N ILE A 145 -17.91 -4.01 22.36
CA ILE A 145 -17.47 -4.39 21.01
C ILE A 145 -18.29 -3.63 19.96
N ALA A 146 -19.45 -3.08 20.31
CA ALA A 146 -20.32 -2.31 19.42
C ALA A 146 -19.57 -1.15 18.73
N ILE A 147 -18.64 -0.49 19.42
CA ILE A 147 -17.79 0.59 18.86
C ILE A 147 -16.96 0.10 17.65
N ARG A 148 -16.62 -1.19 17.64
CA ARG A 148 -15.84 -1.86 16.59
C ARG A 148 -16.73 -2.57 15.57
N ARG A 149 -18.05 -2.61 15.81
CA ARG A 149 -19.03 -3.15 14.86
C ARG A 149 -19.18 -2.20 13.70
N ARG A 150 -19.37 -2.81 12.54
CA ARG A 150 -19.29 -2.10 11.28
C ARG A 150 -20.42 -1.10 11.06
N GLU A 151 -21.60 -1.33 11.64
CA GLU A 151 -22.69 -0.34 11.66
C GLU A 151 -22.32 0.98 12.34
N HIS A 152 -21.32 0.99 13.23
CA HIS A 152 -20.83 2.19 13.91
C HIS A 152 -19.40 2.60 13.50
N ALA A 153 -18.75 1.87 12.57
CA ALA A 153 -17.38 2.14 12.13
C ALA A 153 -17.22 3.45 11.32
N PHE A 154 -18.33 4.05 10.87
CA PHE A 154 -18.34 5.37 10.21
C PHE A 154 -17.75 6.47 11.10
N TRP A 155 -17.96 6.39 12.42
CA TRP A 155 -17.48 7.38 13.38
C TRP A 155 -15.95 7.40 13.53
N TRP A 156 -15.25 6.30 13.22
CA TRP A 156 -13.79 6.20 13.25
C TRP A 156 -13.09 6.76 12.02
N ARG A 157 -13.78 6.87 10.88
CA ARG A 157 -13.22 7.42 9.64
C ARG A 157 -13.11 8.95 9.66
N ALA A 158 -13.81 9.60 10.58
CA ALA A 158 -13.76 11.05 10.76
C ALA A 158 -12.70 11.42 11.81
N GLY A 159 -11.42 11.17 11.50
CA GLY A 159 -10.30 11.72 12.27
C GLY A 159 -10.29 13.26 12.17
N ALA A 160 -10.99 13.92 13.10
CA ALA A 160 -11.10 15.36 13.32
C ALA A 160 -11.55 16.24 12.14
N LEU A 161 -12.85 16.57 12.12
CA LEU A 161 -13.28 18.00 12.06
C LEU A 161 -14.77 18.26 12.29
N VAL A 162 -15.64 17.25 12.47
CA VAL A 162 -17.04 17.53 12.81
C VAL A 162 -17.53 16.55 13.86
N SER A 163 -17.48 16.94 15.14
CA SER A 163 -18.35 16.31 16.13
C SER A 163 -19.79 16.63 15.73
N PRO A 164 -20.72 15.65 15.70
CA PRO A 164 -22.12 15.89 15.35
C PRO A 164 -22.80 16.90 16.30
N PHE A 165 -22.15 17.24 17.41
CA PHE A 165 -22.62 18.19 18.41
C PHE A 165 -21.83 19.51 18.44
N ASN A 166 -20.86 19.71 17.53
CA ASN A 166 -20.12 20.97 17.45
C ASN A 166 -20.94 22.02 16.69
N THR A 167 -21.45 23.03 17.40
CA THR A 167 -22.40 24.03 16.88
C THR A 167 -21.77 25.16 16.06
N ALA A 168 -20.54 25.00 15.58
CA ALA A 168 -19.90 25.98 14.70
C ALA A 168 -20.10 25.61 13.23
N THR A 169 -21.07 26.27 12.58
CA THR A 169 -21.37 26.33 11.13
C THR A 169 -22.35 25.27 10.55
N ARG A 170 -23.60 25.70 10.33
CA ARG A 170 -24.64 25.04 9.50
C ARG A 170 -24.96 25.93 8.29
N PRO A 171 -25.13 25.40 7.06
CA PRO A 171 -25.97 26.01 6.05
C PRO A 171 -27.41 25.47 6.16
N SER A 172 -28.37 26.35 5.98
CA SER A 172 -29.80 26.07 6.03
C SER A 172 -30.29 25.32 4.78
N ALA A 173 -31.14 24.31 4.97
CA ALA A 173 -32.10 23.88 3.97
C ALA A 173 -33.40 23.48 4.66
N THR A 174 -34.45 24.14 4.22
CA THR A 174 -35.81 24.19 4.75
C THR A 174 -36.64 22.94 4.42
N THR A 175 -37.35 22.47 5.45
CA THR A 175 -38.69 21.83 5.45
C THR A 175 -39.00 20.69 4.48
N SER A 176 -39.14 19.49 5.04
CA SER A 176 -40.14 18.50 4.59
C SER A 176 -41.12 18.22 5.72
N ALA A 177 -42.41 18.22 5.35
CA ALA A 177 -43.56 18.02 6.21
C ALA A 177 -43.80 16.54 6.54
N CYS A 178 -44.56 16.34 7.62
CA CYS A 178 -44.93 15.08 8.28
C CYS A 178 -45.80 14.13 7.41
N LEU A 179 -45.81 12.83 7.74
CA LEU A 179 -46.90 12.12 8.46
C LEU A 179 -46.58 10.60 8.72
N PRO A 180 -47.21 9.95 9.72
CA PRO A 180 -46.84 8.65 10.35
C PRO A 180 -47.89 7.51 10.16
N ILE A 181 -47.69 6.32 10.77
CA ILE A 181 -48.68 5.32 11.34
C ILE A 181 -47.92 3.96 11.59
N SER A 182 -47.65 3.49 12.83
CA SER A 182 -48.42 2.56 13.74
C SER A 182 -48.52 1.09 13.25
N SER A 183 -48.53 -0.02 14.02
CA SER A 183 -48.49 -0.35 15.46
C SER A 183 -48.39 -1.90 15.71
N ARG A 184 -47.76 -2.31 16.83
CA ARG A 184 -48.19 -3.32 17.85
C ARG A 184 -48.57 -4.80 17.56
N ALA A 185 -48.28 -5.43 16.41
CA ALA A 185 -48.77 -6.82 16.19
C ALA A 185 -47.81 -8.01 16.47
N VAL A 186 -46.52 -7.83 16.78
CA VAL A 186 -45.57 -9.00 16.74
C VAL A 186 -45.00 -9.41 18.10
N PHE A 187 -45.39 -8.74 19.19
CA PHE A 187 -44.85 -9.00 20.53
C PHE A 187 -45.46 -10.22 21.26
N TRP A 188 -46.37 -10.99 20.65
CA TRP A 188 -47.14 -12.03 21.36
C TRP A 188 -47.16 -13.44 20.72
N LEU A 189 -46.25 -13.77 19.79
CA LEU A 189 -46.23 -15.11 19.16
C LEU A 189 -44.85 -15.80 19.10
N TRP A 190 -43.88 -15.42 19.94
CA TRP A 190 -42.55 -16.04 19.94
C TRP A 190 -42.14 -16.76 21.25
N GLN A 191 -43.02 -16.80 22.25
CA GLN A 191 -42.85 -17.67 23.41
C GLN A 191 -43.86 -18.81 23.37
N THR A 192 -43.49 -19.92 22.74
CA THR A 192 -43.79 -21.30 23.21
C THR A 192 -43.26 -22.32 22.22
N LEU A 193 -42.66 -23.39 22.77
CA LEU A 193 -42.20 -24.63 22.14
C LEU A 193 -40.74 -24.67 21.65
N ALA A 194 -39.87 -24.86 22.65
CA ALA A 194 -38.76 -25.79 22.55
C ALA A 194 -39.29 -27.23 22.35
N THR A 195 -38.82 -27.95 21.32
CA THR A 195 -38.40 -29.36 21.35
C THR A 195 -37.83 -29.76 19.99
N SER A 196 -36.95 -30.76 20.03
CA SER A 196 -36.21 -31.40 18.95
C SER A 196 -37.03 -31.77 17.70
N ALA A 197 -36.35 -31.80 16.55
CA ALA A 197 -36.80 -32.22 15.21
C ALA A 197 -37.41 -31.14 14.30
N ALA A 198 -36.54 -30.24 13.80
CA ALA A 198 -36.68 -29.66 12.46
C ALA A 198 -35.31 -29.22 11.91
N ARG A 199 -34.40 -30.18 11.70
CA ARG A 199 -33.32 -30.02 10.72
C ARG A 199 -33.99 -29.87 9.35
N LEU A 200 -33.96 -28.68 8.74
CA LEU A 200 -33.76 -28.40 7.29
C LEU A 200 -34.11 -27.00 6.73
N PRO A 201 -34.76 -26.01 7.36
CA PRO A 201 -35.19 -24.82 6.59
C PRO A 201 -34.26 -23.58 6.62
N LEU A 202 -33.08 -23.63 7.26
CA LEU A 202 -32.20 -22.44 7.30
C LEU A 202 -31.40 -22.22 6.01
N ILE A 203 -31.16 -23.27 5.22
CA ILE A 203 -30.44 -23.17 3.94
C ILE A 203 -31.27 -22.39 2.89
N ASN A 204 -32.61 -22.41 2.98
CA ASN A 204 -33.48 -21.72 2.03
C ASN A 204 -33.73 -20.23 2.32
N LYS A 205 -33.40 -19.70 3.52
CA LYS A 205 -33.59 -18.27 3.84
C LYS A 205 -32.43 -17.38 3.35
N LEU A 206 -31.26 -17.96 3.13
CA LEU A 206 -30.16 -17.31 2.41
C LEU A 206 -30.36 -17.65 0.93
N ARG A 207 -30.86 -16.73 0.09
CA ARG A 207 -30.95 -16.93 -1.38
C ARG A 207 -29.53 -16.98 -2.02
N VAL A 208 -28.69 -17.92 -1.61
CA VAL A 208 -27.39 -18.32 -2.19
C VAL A 208 -27.20 -19.79 -1.88
N GLY A 209 -27.29 -20.65 -2.90
CA GLY A 209 -26.68 -21.95 -2.78
C GLY A 209 -25.17 -21.73 -2.85
N ILE A 210 -24.42 -22.03 -1.78
CA ILE A 210 -22.99 -22.29 -1.94
C ILE A 210 -22.90 -23.61 -2.71
N PRO A 211 -22.27 -23.62 -3.90
CA PRO A 211 -22.08 -24.86 -4.64
C PRO A 211 -21.44 -25.93 -3.75
N PRO A 212 -21.94 -27.17 -3.72
CA PRO A 212 -21.41 -28.22 -2.84
C PRO A 212 -19.90 -28.43 -2.98
N ALA A 213 -19.35 -28.19 -4.18
CA ALA A 213 -17.92 -28.30 -4.45
C ALA A 213 -17.06 -27.22 -3.77
N LEU A 214 -17.64 -26.09 -3.34
CA LEU A 214 -16.91 -24.95 -2.77
C LEU A 214 -16.81 -24.98 -1.24
N PHE A 215 -17.47 -25.93 -0.57
CA PHE A 215 -17.33 -26.15 0.87
C PHE A 215 -17.12 -27.64 1.15
N ASP A 216 -15.91 -28.02 1.56
CA ASP A 216 -15.58 -29.40 1.86
C ASP A 216 -15.81 -29.68 3.36
N ALA A 217 -16.98 -30.23 3.68
CA ALA A 217 -17.37 -30.51 5.06
C ALA A 217 -16.51 -31.58 5.75
N VAL A 218 -15.90 -32.50 4.99
CA VAL A 218 -15.04 -33.55 5.55
C VAL A 218 -13.69 -32.94 5.88
N TRP A 219 -13.08 -32.22 4.94
CA TRP A 219 -11.83 -31.50 5.15
C TRP A 219 -11.94 -30.46 6.27
N TYR A 220 -13.04 -29.70 6.31
CA TYR A 220 -13.29 -28.70 7.34
C TYR A 220 -13.30 -29.31 8.76
N ARG A 221 -13.94 -30.48 8.93
CA ARG A 221 -13.98 -31.18 10.23
C ARG A 221 -12.63 -31.74 10.64
N GLN A 222 -11.87 -32.26 9.68
CA GLN A 222 -10.53 -32.79 9.95
C GLN A 222 -9.55 -31.66 10.31
N ARG A 223 -9.66 -30.51 9.64
CA ARG A 223 -8.80 -29.36 9.87
C ARG A 223 -9.13 -28.61 11.15
N TYR A 224 -10.41 -28.56 11.53
CA TYR A 224 -10.93 -27.85 12.70
C TYR A 224 -11.75 -28.79 13.62
N PRO A 225 -11.09 -29.75 14.29
CA PRO A 225 -11.77 -30.81 15.07
C PRO A 225 -12.57 -30.26 16.26
N ASP A 226 -12.12 -29.17 16.87
CA ASP A 226 -12.79 -28.52 18.02
C ASP A 226 -14.19 -27.99 17.66
N VAL A 227 -14.38 -27.65 16.39
CA VAL A 227 -15.64 -27.15 15.83
C VAL A 227 -16.61 -28.30 15.48
N ALA A 228 -16.06 -29.47 15.13
CA ALA A 228 -16.84 -30.62 14.66
C ALA A 228 -17.75 -31.23 15.74
N ALA A 229 -17.47 -30.99 17.03
CA ALA A 229 -18.24 -31.50 18.15
C ALA A 229 -19.57 -30.75 18.40
N HIS A 230 -19.75 -29.52 17.87
CA HIS A 230 -20.81 -28.62 18.36
C HIS A 230 -21.73 -28.01 17.29
N ALA A 231 -21.46 -28.16 15.98
CA ALA A 231 -22.34 -27.62 14.93
C ALA A 231 -22.17 -28.27 13.54
N HIS A 232 -23.15 -28.07 12.64
CA HIS A 232 -23.02 -28.45 11.23
C HIS A 232 -21.92 -27.59 10.54
N PRO A 233 -20.88 -28.17 9.91
CA PRO A 233 -19.68 -27.44 9.45
C PRO A 233 -19.97 -26.24 8.55
N LEU A 234 -20.84 -26.41 7.55
CA LEU A 234 -21.20 -25.31 6.65
C LEU A 234 -21.92 -24.18 7.40
N VAL A 235 -22.78 -24.51 8.37
CA VAL A 235 -23.51 -23.51 9.15
C VAL A 235 -22.56 -22.76 10.07
N HIS A 236 -21.61 -23.47 10.68
CA HIS A 236 -20.54 -22.86 11.45
C HIS A 236 -19.73 -21.90 10.60
N TYR A 237 -19.23 -22.37 9.46
CA TYR A 237 -18.42 -21.57 8.56
C TYR A 237 -19.16 -20.30 8.08
N LEU A 238 -20.41 -20.45 7.64
CA LEU A 238 -21.20 -19.32 7.13
C LEU A 238 -21.50 -18.28 8.20
N LYS A 239 -21.76 -18.70 9.44
CA LYS A 239 -22.13 -17.79 10.52
C LYS A 239 -20.95 -17.16 11.24
N ARG A 240 -19.83 -17.88 11.29
CA ARG A 240 -18.74 -17.55 12.20
C ARG A 240 -17.38 -17.84 11.55
N GLY A 241 -17.18 -19.07 11.09
CA GLY A 241 -15.85 -19.52 10.72
C GLY A 241 -15.18 -18.75 9.59
N GLY A 242 -15.92 -18.34 8.55
CA GLY A 242 -15.35 -17.53 7.48
C GLY A 242 -14.94 -16.12 7.94
N PHE A 243 -15.51 -15.58 9.00
CA PHE A 243 -15.11 -14.29 9.58
C PHE A 243 -13.93 -14.42 10.56
N GLU A 244 -13.76 -15.61 11.12
CA GLU A 244 -12.64 -15.96 12.02
C GLU A 244 -11.42 -16.50 11.27
N GLY A 245 -11.39 -16.37 9.94
CA GLY A 245 -10.28 -16.82 9.11
C GLY A 245 -10.21 -18.34 8.88
N TYR A 246 -11.21 -19.12 9.32
CA TYR A 246 -11.27 -20.54 8.95
C TYR A 246 -11.55 -20.67 7.46
N ASN A 247 -10.93 -21.66 6.83
CA ASN A 247 -11.00 -21.87 5.39
C ASN A 247 -12.09 -22.92 5.07
N PRO A 248 -12.90 -22.75 4.02
CA PRO A 248 -13.95 -23.68 3.65
C PRO A 248 -13.46 -24.88 2.83
N ASN A 249 -12.28 -24.74 2.22
CA ASN A 249 -11.60 -25.74 1.41
C ASN A 249 -10.10 -25.35 1.27
N PRO A 250 -9.23 -26.22 0.72
CA PRO A 250 -7.79 -25.95 0.61
C PRO A 250 -7.38 -24.79 -0.34
N TYR A 251 -8.30 -24.29 -1.17
CA TYR A 251 -8.03 -23.31 -2.23
C TYR A 251 -8.79 -21.99 -2.04
N PHE A 252 -9.44 -21.81 -0.91
CA PHE A 252 -10.09 -20.58 -0.50
C PHE A 252 -9.56 -20.17 0.89
N ASP A 253 -9.00 -18.97 0.99
CA ASP A 253 -8.39 -18.45 2.20
C ASP A 253 -9.20 -17.27 2.70
N SER A 254 -9.98 -17.49 3.77
CA SER A 254 -10.95 -16.52 4.26
C SER A 254 -10.30 -15.27 4.82
N GLU A 255 -9.21 -15.44 5.57
CA GLU A 255 -8.47 -14.34 6.19
C GLU A 255 -7.77 -13.50 5.12
N TRP A 256 -7.04 -14.17 4.23
CA TRP A 256 -6.36 -13.51 3.12
C TRP A 256 -7.34 -12.81 2.17
N TYR A 257 -8.47 -13.46 1.85
CA TYR A 257 -9.49 -12.89 0.97
C TYR A 257 -10.10 -11.62 1.55
N LEU A 258 -10.32 -11.56 2.88
CA LEU A 258 -10.80 -10.36 3.54
C LEU A 258 -9.71 -9.28 3.67
N ALA A 259 -8.46 -9.68 3.91
CA ALA A 259 -7.33 -8.76 4.02
C ALA A 259 -7.04 -8.02 2.69
N ILE A 260 -7.11 -8.72 1.56
CA ILE A 260 -6.83 -8.14 0.24
C ILE A 260 -8.05 -7.54 -0.45
N ASN A 261 -9.25 -7.76 0.10
CA ASN A 261 -10.49 -7.11 -0.35
C ASN A 261 -11.13 -6.32 0.81
N PRO A 262 -10.57 -5.15 1.16
CA PRO A 262 -11.05 -4.36 2.30
C PRO A 262 -12.49 -3.90 2.15
N ASP A 263 -13.01 -3.77 0.93
CA ASP A 263 -14.42 -3.48 0.64
C ASP A 263 -15.33 -4.66 0.99
N VAL A 264 -14.84 -5.90 0.88
CA VAL A 264 -15.57 -7.12 1.27
C VAL A 264 -15.52 -7.33 2.77
N ALA A 265 -14.37 -7.11 3.41
CA ALA A 265 -14.27 -7.07 4.87
C ALA A 265 -15.19 -5.98 5.43
N ALA A 266 -15.14 -4.80 4.82
CA ALA A 266 -16.06 -3.72 5.02
C ALA A 266 -17.38 -3.90 4.27
N SER A 267 -17.81 -5.11 3.91
CA SER A 267 -19.17 -5.50 3.48
C SER A 267 -19.86 -6.38 4.52
N GLY A 268 -19.09 -7.03 5.41
CA GLY A 268 -19.59 -7.97 6.41
C GLY A 268 -20.23 -9.23 5.82
N ILE A 269 -20.16 -9.39 4.49
CA ILE A 269 -20.58 -10.59 3.80
C ILE A 269 -19.52 -11.65 4.06
N ASN A 270 -19.95 -12.87 4.39
CA ASN A 270 -19.04 -14.00 4.55
C ASN A 270 -18.15 -14.14 3.29
N PRO A 271 -16.83 -14.33 3.43
CA PRO A 271 -15.91 -14.22 2.30
C PRO A 271 -16.22 -15.19 1.16
N LEU A 272 -16.60 -16.44 1.47
CA LEU A 272 -17.00 -17.41 0.44
C LEU A 272 -18.34 -17.03 -0.20
N VAL A 273 -19.30 -16.52 0.57
CA VAL A 273 -20.58 -16.06 0.03
C VAL A 273 -20.38 -14.88 -0.92
N HIS A 274 -19.52 -13.93 -0.54
CA HIS A 274 -19.16 -12.80 -1.41
C HIS A 274 -18.49 -13.30 -2.69
N PHE A 275 -17.51 -14.19 -2.55
CA PHE A 275 -16.81 -14.77 -3.69
C PHE A 275 -17.74 -15.48 -4.66
N VAL A 276 -18.67 -16.30 -4.16
CA VAL A 276 -19.65 -17.02 -4.98
C VAL A 276 -20.60 -16.07 -5.71
N ARG A 277 -21.08 -15.00 -5.03
CA ARG A 277 -22.04 -14.06 -5.62
C ARG A 277 -21.41 -13.07 -6.60
N TYR A 278 -20.24 -12.56 -6.26
CA TYR A 278 -19.63 -11.39 -6.88
C TYR A 278 -18.16 -11.63 -7.22
N GLY A 279 -17.37 -12.05 -6.22
CA GLY A 279 -15.90 -12.08 -6.34
C GLY A 279 -15.37 -12.90 -7.51
N ALA A 280 -15.98 -14.04 -7.81
CA ALA A 280 -15.57 -14.86 -8.95
C ALA A 280 -15.80 -14.18 -10.31
N ARG A 281 -16.90 -13.42 -10.46
CA ARG A 281 -17.22 -12.65 -11.68
C ARG A 281 -16.41 -11.37 -11.79
N GLU A 282 -16.08 -10.77 -10.64
CA GLU A 282 -15.18 -9.62 -10.53
C GLU A 282 -13.70 -10.01 -10.66
N GLY A 283 -13.41 -11.31 -10.83
CA GLY A 283 -12.05 -11.83 -11.01
C GLY A 283 -11.18 -11.73 -9.76
N ARG A 284 -11.77 -11.66 -8.57
CA ARG A 284 -11.03 -11.64 -7.30
C ARG A 284 -10.55 -13.04 -6.96
N ASN A 285 -9.25 -13.21 -6.77
CA ASN A 285 -8.70 -14.52 -6.40
C ASN A 285 -9.19 -14.96 -5.01
N PRO A 286 -9.57 -16.24 -4.80
CA PRO A 286 -10.07 -16.75 -3.51
C PRO A 286 -8.96 -17.10 -2.50
N SER A 287 -7.73 -17.31 -2.98
CA SER A 287 -6.54 -17.53 -2.16
C SER A 287 -5.28 -17.32 -3.00
N LEU A 288 -4.10 -17.30 -2.38
CA LEU A 288 -2.81 -17.40 -3.07
C LEU A 288 -2.59 -18.74 -3.80
N ARG A 289 -3.47 -19.73 -3.57
CA ARG A 289 -3.39 -21.07 -4.14
C ARG A 289 -4.24 -21.22 -5.41
N PHE A 290 -5.03 -20.21 -5.76
CA PHE A 290 -5.97 -20.26 -6.88
C PHE A 290 -6.03 -18.90 -7.59
N ASP A 291 -5.75 -18.89 -8.89
CA ASP A 291 -5.80 -17.70 -9.73
C ASP A 291 -6.95 -17.85 -10.75
N ILE A 292 -7.97 -17.00 -10.61
CA ILE A 292 -9.18 -17.06 -11.45
C ILE A 292 -8.87 -16.82 -12.92
N TYR A 293 -8.06 -15.80 -13.22
CA TYR A 293 -7.78 -15.42 -14.59
C TYR A 293 -6.95 -16.49 -15.29
N TYR A 294 -5.95 -17.05 -14.60
CA TYR A 294 -5.15 -18.15 -15.08
C TYR A 294 -5.99 -19.41 -15.34
N TYR A 295 -6.85 -19.79 -14.39
CA TYR A 295 -7.69 -20.98 -14.52
C TYR A 295 -8.70 -20.85 -15.68
N CYS A 296 -9.34 -19.69 -15.81
CA CYS A 296 -10.28 -19.39 -16.90
C CYS A 296 -9.62 -19.41 -18.30
N ARG A 297 -8.32 -19.09 -18.42
CA ARG A 297 -7.60 -19.19 -19.70
C ARG A 297 -7.39 -20.63 -20.17
N GLN A 298 -7.30 -21.59 -19.24
CA GLN A 298 -7.16 -23.01 -19.58
C GLN A 298 -8.48 -23.65 -19.97
N TYR A 299 -9.58 -23.10 -19.48
CA TYR A 299 -10.94 -23.46 -19.86
C TYR A 299 -11.71 -22.25 -20.39
N PRO A 300 -11.39 -21.71 -21.60
CA PRO A 300 -12.00 -20.47 -22.11
C PRO A 300 -13.53 -20.49 -22.18
N LYS A 301 -14.12 -21.69 -22.36
CA LYS A 301 -15.57 -21.89 -22.39
C LYS A 301 -16.23 -21.60 -21.02
N ILE A 302 -15.48 -21.69 -19.91
CA ILE A 302 -15.99 -21.42 -18.57
C ILE A 302 -16.22 -19.92 -18.34
N ALA A 303 -15.30 -19.07 -18.79
CA ALA A 303 -15.43 -17.61 -18.71
C ALA A 303 -16.72 -17.11 -19.39
N ALA A 304 -17.16 -17.77 -20.48
CA ALA A 304 -18.39 -17.43 -21.20
C ALA A 304 -19.66 -18.09 -20.61
N SER A 305 -19.52 -19.15 -19.81
CA SER A 305 -20.65 -19.96 -19.30
C SER A 305 -21.27 -19.44 -17.99
N GLY A 306 -20.57 -18.53 -17.30
CA GLY A 306 -21.01 -18.02 -15.98
C GLY A 306 -20.85 -18.99 -14.82
N ILE A 307 -20.26 -20.17 -15.03
CA ILE A 307 -19.90 -21.14 -14.00
C ILE A 307 -18.76 -20.58 -13.14
N ASN A 308 -18.80 -20.80 -11.82
CA ASN A 308 -17.75 -20.33 -10.92
C ASN A 308 -16.42 -21.07 -11.22
N PRO A 309 -15.30 -20.35 -11.46
CA PRO A 309 -14.03 -20.98 -11.82
C PRO A 309 -13.47 -21.94 -10.77
N LEU A 310 -13.61 -21.62 -9.47
CA LEU A 310 -13.18 -22.50 -8.38
C LEU A 310 -14.07 -23.75 -8.29
N GLU A 311 -15.36 -23.63 -8.63
CA GLU A 311 -16.30 -24.77 -8.66
C GLU A 311 -15.97 -25.73 -9.82
N HIS A 312 -15.68 -25.18 -11.01
CA HIS A 312 -15.24 -25.97 -12.16
C HIS A 312 -13.90 -26.67 -11.88
N PHE A 313 -13.00 -26.04 -11.12
CA PHE A 313 -11.76 -26.67 -10.70
C PHE A 313 -11.97 -27.91 -9.86
N PHE A 314 -12.85 -27.87 -8.87
CA PHE A 314 -13.12 -29.04 -8.04
C PHE A 314 -13.86 -30.17 -8.78
N SER A 315 -14.68 -29.85 -9.77
CA SER A 315 -15.49 -30.83 -10.50
C SER A 315 -14.78 -31.45 -11.71
N VAL A 316 -13.92 -30.69 -12.39
CA VAL A 316 -13.27 -31.10 -13.64
C VAL A 316 -11.75 -30.88 -13.56
N GLY A 317 -11.31 -29.68 -13.18
CA GLY A 317 -9.90 -29.29 -13.23
C GLY A 317 -8.94 -30.17 -12.41
N LEU A 318 -9.38 -30.68 -11.25
CA LEU A 318 -8.61 -31.61 -10.42
C LEU A 318 -8.42 -32.98 -11.08
N ALA A 319 -9.45 -33.50 -11.75
CA ALA A 319 -9.39 -34.80 -12.44
C ALA A 319 -8.52 -34.71 -13.70
N ASP A 320 -8.58 -33.57 -14.40
CA ASP A 320 -7.76 -33.28 -15.58
C ASP A 320 -6.29 -32.95 -15.22
N GLY A 321 -5.94 -32.94 -13.93
CA GLY A 321 -4.58 -32.65 -13.45
C GLY A 321 -4.13 -31.21 -13.70
N VAL A 322 -5.07 -30.30 -13.97
CA VAL A 322 -4.82 -28.89 -14.27
C VAL A 322 -4.45 -28.12 -13.01
N SER A 323 -3.44 -27.25 -13.09
CA SER A 323 -3.07 -26.38 -11.96
C SER A 323 -4.05 -25.20 -11.84
N PRO A 324 -4.61 -24.93 -10.65
CA PRO A 324 -5.57 -23.82 -10.43
C PRO A 324 -4.93 -22.43 -10.36
N ARG A 325 -3.61 -22.38 -10.37
CA ARG A 325 -2.78 -21.19 -10.41
C ARG A 325 -1.60 -21.50 -11.30
N PRO A 326 -0.82 -20.52 -11.77
CA PRO A 326 0.46 -20.82 -12.38
C PRO A 326 1.22 -21.72 -11.42
N LYS A 327 1.59 -22.93 -11.88
CA LYS A 327 2.68 -23.63 -11.21
C LYS A 327 3.80 -22.61 -11.26
N ALA A 328 4.35 -22.22 -10.10
CA ALA A 328 5.58 -21.46 -10.08
C ALA A 328 6.55 -22.26 -10.95
N LYS A 329 6.76 -21.80 -12.19
CA LYS A 329 7.61 -22.55 -13.13
C LYS A 329 9.05 -22.51 -12.66
N LEU A 330 9.34 -21.59 -11.74
CA LEU A 330 10.53 -21.59 -10.92
C LEU A 330 10.10 -21.29 -9.47
N PRO A 331 10.36 -22.15 -8.48
CA PRO A 331 10.54 -21.67 -7.10
C PRO A 331 11.61 -20.55 -7.09
N PRO A 332 11.70 -19.69 -6.06
CA PRO A 332 12.88 -18.84 -5.90
C PRO A 332 14.12 -19.74 -6.02
N GLY A 333 14.88 -19.53 -7.09
CA GLY A 333 16.04 -20.33 -7.38
C GLY A 333 17.17 -19.86 -6.50
N HIS A 334 17.38 -20.51 -5.35
CA HIS A 334 18.54 -20.22 -4.51
C HIS A 334 19.79 -20.82 -5.17
N ILE A 335 20.58 -19.97 -5.82
CA ILE A 335 21.95 -20.31 -6.20
C ILE A 335 22.83 -19.81 -5.06
N SER A 336 23.52 -20.73 -4.37
CA SER A 336 24.50 -20.39 -3.34
C SER A 336 25.91 -20.43 -3.92
N VAL A 337 26.65 -19.34 -3.79
CA VAL A 337 28.10 -19.26 -4.08
C VAL A 337 28.80 -19.03 -2.73
N SER A 338 29.96 -19.65 -2.47
CA SER A 338 30.66 -19.56 -1.17
C SER A 338 31.76 -18.49 -1.17
N GLY A 339 31.88 -17.70 -0.09
CA GLY A 339 32.92 -16.68 0.10
C GLY A 339 32.88 -15.98 1.48
N PRO A 340 33.66 -14.90 1.70
CA PRO A 340 33.97 -14.33 3.01
C PRO A 340 32.96 -13.30 3.56
N ALA A 341 31.90 -12.94 2.83
CA ALA A 341 30.78 -12.13 3.33
C ALA A 341 29.45 -12.46 2.60
N PRO A 342 28.36 -12.74 3.34
CA PRO A 342 27.09 -13.17 2.76
C PRO A 342 26.20 -12.02 2.24
N LEU A 343 25.78 -12.08 0.97
CA LEU A 343 24.81 -11.17 0.34
C LEU A 343 23.61 -11.95 -0.23
N SER A 344 22.39 -11.45 -0.03
CA SER A 344 21.19 -11.91 -0.76
C SER A 344 20.90 -10.95 -1.92
N VAL A 345 21.17 -11.39 -3.14
CA VAL A 345 20.92 -10.67 -4.40
C VAL A 345 19.48 -10.86 -4.84
N LEU A 346 18.71 -9.78 -4.84
CA LEU A 346 17.27 -9.76 -5.08
C LEU A 346 16.98 -9.26 -6.49
N ILE A 347 16.41 -10.13 -7.32
CA ILE A 347 16.19 -9.86 -8.75
C ILE A 347 14.70 -9.97 -9.07
N PRO A 348 13.98 -8.84 -9.20
CA PRO A 348 12.68 -8.85 -9.84
C PRO A 348 12.87 -9.01 -11.36
N THR A 349 12.08 -9.87 -11.99
CA THR A 349 12.13 -10.08 -13.44
C THR A 349 10.74 -10.18 -14.05
N ARG A 350 10.56 -9.69 -15.29
CA ARG A 350 9.29 -9.79 -16.00
C ARG A 350 9.51 -9.88 -17.50
N ASN A 351 9.05 -10.97 -18.12
CA ASN A 351 9.15 -11.23 -19.57
C ASN A 351 10.57 -11.19 -20.15
N ARG A 352 11.59 -11.54 -19.35
CA ARG A 352 13.00 -11.31 -19.69
C ARG A 352 13.90 -12.53 -19.49
N GLY A 353 13.37 -13.73 -19.67
CA GLY A 353 14.10 -14.98 -19.41
C GLY A 353 15.48 -15.09 -20.09
N GLN A 354 15.63 -14.61 -21.33
CA GLN A 354 16.94 -14.59 -22.00
C GLN A 354 17.91 -13.58 -21.35
N THR A 355 17.45 -12.36 -21.06
CA THR A 355 18.25 -11.32 -20.40
C THR A 355 18.67 -11.79 -19.00
N LEU A 356 17.73 -12.35 -18.24
CA LEU A 356 17.96 -12.94 -16.93
C LEU A 356 19.03 -14.04 -16.99
N GLY A 357 18.95 -14.95 -17.97
CA GLY A 357 19.96 -16.00 -18.16
C GLY A 357 21.36 -15.44 -18.39
N ARG A 358 21.49 -14.39 -19.22
CA ARG A 358 22.78 -13.70 -19.45
C ARG A 358 23.28 -13.01 -18.19
N MET A 359 22.39 -12.33 -17.46
CA MET A 359 22.72 -11.66 -16.21
C MET A 359 23.20 -12.67 -15.16
N LEU A 360 22.49 -13.78 -14.94
CA LEU A 360 22.88 -14.81 -13.98
C LEU A 360 24.23 -15.45 -14.34
N ALA A 361 24.48 -15.69 -15.63
CA ALA A 361 25.77 -16.19 -16.08
C ALA A 361 26.91 -15.19 -15.82
N ALA A 362 26.66 -13.88 -15.97
CA ALA A 362 27.63 -12.85 -15.63
C ALA A 362 27.86 -12.77 -14.11
N CYS A 363 26.80 -12.83 -13.32
CA CYS A 363 26.88 -12.90 -11.87
C CYS A 363 27.72 -14.08 -11.39
N GLN A 364 27.50 -15.28 -11.94
CA GLN A 364 28.29 -16.47 -11.60
C GLN A 364 29.79 -16.29 -11.91
N ARG A 365 30.14 -15.64 -13.03
CA ARG A 365 31.55 -15.37 -13.39
C ARG A 365 32.24 -14.42 -12.42
N HIS A 366 31.51 -13.44 -11.87
CA HIS A 366 32.07 -12.38 -11.03
C HIS A 366 31.78 -12.56 -9.53
N ALA A 367 31.18 -13.69 -9.14
CA ALA A 367 30.84 -14.03 -7.76
C ALA A 367 31.98 -14.65 -6.94
N ALA A 368 33.17 -14.81 -7.54
CA ALA A 368 34.33 -15.39 -6.86
C ALA A 368 34.64 -14.62 -5.56
N ASP A 369 34.89 -15.35 -4.48
CA ASP A 369 35.21 -14.80 -3.16
C ASP A 369 34.08 -13.94 -2.57
N CYS A 370 32.81 -14.30 -2.80
CA CYS A 370 31.65 -13.75 -2.09
C CYS A 370 30.68 -14.89 -1.74
N GLU A 371 30.11 -14.86 -0.53
CA GLU A 371 29.00 -15.76 -0.22
C GLU A 371 27.73 -15.11 -0.76
N LEU A 372 27.10 -15.71 -1.78
CA LEU A 372 25.94 -15.11 -2.45
C LEU A 372 24.76 -16.06 -2.40
N GLU A 373 23.58 -15.49 -2.19
CA GLU A 373 22.29 -16.09 -2.48
C GLU A 373 21.59 -15.27 -3.56
N PHE A 374 21.10 -15.90 -4.61
CA PHE A 374 20.19 -15.24 -5.55
C PHE A 374 18.73 -15.55 -5.20
N VAL A 375 17.89 -14.52 -5.07
CA VAL A 375 16.45 -14.62 -4.87
C VAL A 375 15.76 -13.97 -6.07
N ILE A 376 15.31 -14.81 -7.00
CA ILE A 376 14.68 -14.37 -8.23
C ILE A 376 13.15 -14.42 -8.06
N VAL A 377 12.48 -13.29 -8.30
CA VAL A 377 11.02 -13.20 -8.22
C VAL A 377 10.47 -12.72 -9.55
N ASP A 378 9.63 -13.56 -10.17
CA ASP A 378 8.91 -13.23 -11.41
C ASP A 378 7.71 -12.33 -11.10
N ASP A 379 7.72 -11.13 -11.70
CA ASP A 379 6.78 -10.03 -11.52
C ASP A 379 5.71 -10.01 -12.64
N GLY A 380 5.10 -11.16 -12.91
CA GLY A 380 3.94 -11.24 -13.81
C GLY A 380 4.28 -11.22 -15.29
N SER A 381 5.13 -12.17 -15.71
CA SER A 381 5.36 -12.49 -17.12
C SER A 381 4.05 -12.88 -17.86
N THR A 382 4.01 -12.72 -19.18
CA THR A 382 2.82 -12.85 -20.06
C THR A 382 2.27 -14.28 -20.19
N ASP A 383 2.86 -15.22 -19.46
CA ASP A 383 2.27 -16.52 -19.17
C ASP A 383 1.14 -16.45 -18.12
N GLY A 384 0.83 -15.27 -17.58
CA GLY A 384 -0.53 -14.91 -17.19
C GLY A 384 -0.79 -14.61 -15.73
N THR A 385 -0.04 -13.68 -15.11
CA THR A 385 -0.38 -13.06 -13.81
C THR A 385 0.01 -11.56 -13.74
N PRO A 386 -0.66 -10.71 -12.93
CA PRO A 386 -0.18 -9.37 -12.48
C PRO A 386 0.60 -9.47 -11.13
N GLU A 387 1.43 -8.54 -10.60
CA GLU A 387 1.68 -7.09 -10.81
C GLU A 387 2.89 -6.54 -9.97
N GLY A 388 3.73 -5.65 -10.54
CA GLY A 388 4.52 -4.57 -9.91
C GLY A 388 5.88 -4.90 -9.22
N PRO A 389 7.00 -4.21 -9.57
CA PRO A 389 8.33 -4.57 -9.07
C PRO A 389 8.51 -4.36 -7.56
N GLY A 390 7.77 -3.43 -6.95
CA GLY A 390 7.79 -3.22 -5.50
C GLY A 390 7.35 -4.46 -4.71
N ARG A 391 6.30 -5.15 -5.18
CA ARG A 391 5.82 -6.38 -4.55
C ARG A 391 6.83 -7.52 -4.70
N ALA A 392 7.42 -7.66 -5.88
CA ALA A 392 8.45 -8.66 -6.14
C ALA A 392 9.68 -8.44 -5.25
N ARG A 393 10.12 -7.18 -5.08
CA ARG A 393 11.21 -6.81 -4.18
C ARG A 393 10.89 -7.06 -2.70
N ASN A 394 9.69 -6.71 -2.24
CA ASN A 394 9.23 -6.99 -0.88
C ASN A 394 9.26 -8.50 -0.57
N LEU A 395 8.73 -9.32 -1.48
CA LEU A 395 8.76 -10.77 -1.34
C LEU A 395 10.19 -11.32 -1.33
N ALA A 396 11.04 -10.86 -2.25
CA ALA A 396 12.45 -11.27 -2.31
C ALA A 396 13.19 -10.93 -1.00
N ALA A 397 13.00 -9.71 -0.48
CA ALA A 397 13.62 -9.26 0.75
C ALA A 397 13.16 -10.04 1.98
N THR A 398 11.86 -10.39 2.06
CA THR A 398 11.34 -11.25 3.12
C THR A 398 11.98 -12.63 3.10
N LEU A 399 12.08 -13.25 1.91
CA LEU A 399 12.60 -14.61 1.73
C LEU A 399 14.13 -14.72 1.82
N ALA A 400 14.85 -13.62 1.66
CA ALA A 400 16.31 -13.56 1.73
C ALA A 400 16.87 -14.16 3.03
N ARG A 401 17.94 -14.95 2.95
CA ARG A 401 18.59 -15.56 4.13
C ARG A 401 19.60 -14.65 4.81
N HIS A 402 20.28 -13.78 4.05
CA HIS A 402 21.38 -12.99 4.56
C HIS A 402 20.95 -11.59 5.03
N ASP A 403 21.76 -11.02 5.92
CA ASP A 403 21.50 -9.71 6.52
C ASP A 403 21.73 -8.53 5.57
N VAL A 404 22.47 -8.73 4.47
CA VAL A 404 22.68 -7.71 3.44
C VAL A 404 21.87 -8.09 2.21
N LEU A 405 20.98 -7.19 1.80
CA LEU A 405 20.14 -7.35 0.61
C LEU A 405 20.73 -6.49 -0.51
N LEU A 406 21.04 -7.09 -1.67
CA LEU A 406 21.47 -6.37 -2.87
C LEU A 406 20.33 -6.40 -3.90
N PHE A 407 19.63 -5.28 -4.08
CA PHE A 407 18.67 -5.13 -5.17
C PHE A 407 19.41 -4.95 -6.49
N LEU A 408 19.05 -5.78 -7.48
CA LEU A 408 19.69 -5.82 -8.79
C LEU A 408 18.64 -5.91 -9.90
N GLY A 409 18.77 -5.08 -10.93
CA GLY A 409 17.94 -5.18 -12.13
C GLY A 409 18.26 -6.43 -12.95
N ASP A 410 17.25 -7.03 -13.60
CA ASP A 410 17.43 -8.23 -14.42
C ASP A 410 18.19 -8.01 -15.74
N ASP A 411 18.48 -6.74 -16.05
CA ASP A 411 19.27 -6.25 -17.18
C ASP A 411 20.61 -5.62 -16.77
N ILE A 412 21.05 -5.81 -15.51
CA ILE A 412 22.33 -5.31 -15.00
C ILE A 412 23.34 -6.44 -14.91
N LEU A 413 24.43 -6.36 -15.68
CA LEU A 413 25.53 -7.32 -15.64
C LEU A 413 26.69 -6.76 -14.81
N PRO A 414 27.29 -7.52 -13.88
CA PRO A 414 28.52 -7.10 -13.21
C PRO A 414 29.63 -6.83 -14.22
N ALA A 415 30.31 -5.68 -14.11
CA ALA A 415 31.40 -5.32 -15.03
C ALA A 415 32.70 -6.06 -14.71
N ASN A 416 32.92 -6.43 -13.45
CA ASN A 416 34.10 -7.12 -12.96
C ASN A 416 33.84 -7.74 -11.57
N GLU A 417 34.86 -8.35 -10.98
CA GLU A 417 34.80 -9.01 -9.67
C GLU A 417 34.60 -8.03 -8.48
N GLU A 418 34.92 -6.74 -8.64
CA GLU A 418 34.68 -5.74 -7.58
C GLU A 418 33.20 -5.45 -7.37
N PHE A 419 32.32 -5.86 -8.29
CA PHE A 419 30.88 -5.65 -8.21
C PHE A 419 30.30 -6.10 -6.86
N PHE A 420 30.39 -7.40 -6.55
CA PHE A 420 29.87 -7.93 -5.28
C PHE A 420 30.81 -7.62 -4.11
N ARG A 421 32.13 -7.68 -4.33
CA ARG A 421 33.13 -7.43 -3.27
C ARG A 421 33.00 -6.05 -2.67
N THR A 422 32.68 -5.03 -3.47
CA THR A 422 32.48 -3.67 -2.98
C THR A 422 31.29 -3.60 -2.01
N HIS A 423 30.14 -4.19 -2.37
CA HIS A 423 28.99 -4.23 -1.46
C HIS A 423 29.32 -4.98 -0.17
N ALA A 424 29.90 -6.17 -0.28
CA ALA A 424 30.33 -6.98 0.86
C ALA A 424 31.27 -6.21 1.79
N ARG A 425 32.39 -5.69 1.24
CA ARG A 425 33.42 -4.96 1.98
C ARG A 425 32.83 -3.75 2.71
N ARG A 426 32.04 -2.92 2.02
CA ARG A 426 31.44 -1.71 2.62
C ARG A 426 30.46 -2.04 3.74
N HIS A 427 29.67 -3.10 3.60
CA HIS A 427 28.77 -3.56 4.66
C HIS A 427 29.50 -4.19 5.85
N SER A 428 30.71 -4.73 5.64
CA SER A 428 31.59 -5.17 6.73
C SER A 428 32.25 -3.99 7.46
N GLU A 429 32.65 -2.96 6.72
CA GLU A 429 33.23 -1.72 7.28
C GLU A 429 32.19 -0.88 8.03
N HIS A 430 30.92 -0.97 7.61
CA HIS A 430 29.78 -0.22 8.17
C HIS A 430 28.68 -1.21 8.62
N PRO A 431 28.76 -1.71 9.86
CA PRO A 431 27.82 -2.69 10.39
C PRO A 431 26.45 -2.09 10.76
N GLU A 432 26.32 -0.77 10.76
CA GLU A 432 25.11 -0.07 11.19
C GLU A 432 23.89 -0.43 10.31
N HIS A 433 22.71 -0.50 10.94
CA HIS A 433 21.48 -0.91 10.27
C HIS A 433 20.96 0.11 9.24
N ASP A 434 21.38 1.37 9.35
CA ASP A 434 20.96 2.50 8.51
C ASP A 434 21.83 2.68 7.25
N PHE A 435 22.87 1.87 7.08
CA PHE A 435 23.84 1.99 6.00
C PHE A 435 23.40 1.29 4.71
N ALA A 436 23.52 2.01 3.60
CA ALA A 436 23.25 1.51 2.25
C ALA A 436 24.43 1.81 1.32
N VAL A 437 24.64 0.97 0.31
CA VAL A 437 25.69 1.14 -0.72
C VAL A 437 25.05 1.19 -2.09
N LEU A 438 25.24 2.29 -2.80
CA LEU A 438 24.85 2.49 -4.19
C LEU A 438 26.06 2.23 -5.09
N GLY A 439 25.94 1.26 -6.00
CA GLY A 439 26.92 1.05 -7.05
C GLY A 439 26.61 1.87 -8.31
N LYS A 440 27.62 2.01 -9.18
CA LYS A 440 27.49 2.74 -10.45
C LYS A 440 26.85 1.85 -11.51
N LEU A 441 26.09 2.46 -12.42
CA LEU A 441 25.68 1.84 -13.67
C LEU A 441 26.22 2.62 -14.87
N ASP A 442 26.73 1.89 -15.85
CA ASP A 442 27.16 2.41 -17.15
C ASP A 442 26.50 1.63 -18.30
N TRP A 443 26.57 2.20 -19.50
CA TRP A 443 26.19 1.46 -20.71
C TRP A 443 27.27 0.43 -21.08
N PRO A 444 26.90 -0.73 -21.62
CA PRO A 444 27.84 -1.67 -22.23
C PRO A 444 28.68 -0.99 -23.33
N VAL A 445 29.95 -1.37 -23.43
CA VAL A 445 30.87 -0.91 -24.49
C VAL A 445 31.11 -2.05 -25.48
N ASP A 446 30.02 -2.64 -25.94
CA ASP A 446 30.03 -3.81 -26.81
C ASP A 446 29.56 -3.43 -28.22
N ALA A 447 30.15 -4.05 -29.25
CA ALA A 447 29.79 -3.80 -30.65
C ALA A 447 28.30 -4.08 -30.93
N ASP A 448 27.72 -5.05 -30.22
CA ASP A 448 26.33 -5.46 -30.33
C ASP A 448 25.35 -4.56 -29.54
N PHE A 449 25.86 -3.55 -28.83
CA PHE A 449 25.07 -2.59 -28.06
C PHE A 449 25.45 -1.13 -28.41
N PRO A 450 25.18 -0.67 -29.65
CA PRO A 450 25.56 0.67 -30.08
C PRO A 450 24.74 1.73 -29.33
N MET A 451 25.45 2.57 -28.58
CA MET A 451 24.82 3.69 -27.88
C MET A 451 24.35 4.75 -28.90
N ASN A 452 23.03 4.97 -28.99
CA ASN A 452 22.46 6.01 -29.84
C ASN A 452 22.50 7.40 -29.18
N PHE A 453 22.08 8.44 -29.91
CA PHE A 453 22.08 9.81 -29.41
C PHE A 453 21.19 10.00 -28.17
N THR A 454 20.00 9.40 -28.16
CA THR A 454 19.06 9.44 -27.03
C THR A 454 19.71 8.87 -25.78
N MET A 455 20.31 7.68 -25.87
CA MET A 455 21.00 7.02 -24.74
C MET A 455 22.19 7.83 -24.21
N ARG A 456 22.99 8.43 -25.10
CA ARG A 456 24.03 9.39 -24.69
C ARG A 456 23.43 10.54 -23.90
N ARG A 457 22.33 11.11 -24.38
CA ARG A 457 21.69 12.25 -23.72
C ARG A 457 21.15 11.87 -22.34
N ILE A 458 20.49 10.72 -22.22
CA ILE A 458 19.97 10.18 -20.95
C ILE A 458 21.07 10.09 -19.89
N HIS A 459 22.24 9.58 -20.29
CA HIS A 459 23.38 9.45 -19.39
C HIS A 459 23.98 10.81 -19.01
N GLN A 460 24.10 11.73 -19.97
CA GLN A 460 24.69 13.05 -19.74
C GLN A 460 23.84 13.94 -18.84
N ASP A 461 22.52 14.00 -19.07
CA ASP A 461 21.63 14.88 -18.30
C ASP A 461 21.14 14.27 -16.99
N GLY A 462 21.31 12.96 -16.83
CA GLY A 462 20.93 12.19 -15.65
C GLY A 462 19.42 11.96 -15.53
N SER A 463 18.69 11.98 -16.66
CA SER A 463 17.23 11.81 -16.69
C SER A 463 16.73 10.42 -16.31
N GLN A 464 17.60 9.41 -16.31
CA GLN A 464 17.33 8.11 -15.69
C GLN A 464 18.12 7.94 -14.39
N PHE A 465 19.45 8.02 -14.47
CA PHE A 465 20.34 7.93 -13.33
C PHE A 465 21.32 9.10 -13.34
N ALA A 466 21.30 9.91 -12.29
CA ALA A 466 22.11 11.12 -12.20
C ALA A 466 23.52 10.86 -11.62
N PHE A 467 24.18 9.77 -12.00
CA PHE A 467 25.54 9.43 -11.51
C PHE A 467 26.57 10.52 -11.83
N SER A 468 26.38 11.29 -12.91
CA SER A 468 27.25 12.43 -13.26
C SER A 468 27.23 13.57 -12.24
N ARG A 469 26.26 13.59 -11.33
CA ARG A 469 26.14 14.57 -10.24
C ARG A 469 26.74 14.08 -8.92
N LEU A 470 27.22 12.84 -8.88
CA LEU A 470 27.70 12.21 -7.66
C LEU A 470 29.23 12.28 -7.55
N SER A 471 29.71 12.65 -6.37
CA SER A 471 31.12 12.52 -6.02
C SER A 471 31.41 11.06 -5.64
N PRO A 472 32.43 10.41 -6.22
CA PRO A 472 32.84 9.07 -5.82
C PRO A 472 33.09 8.97 -4.32
N SER A 473 32.72 7.83 -3.72
CA SER A 473 33.04 7.49 -2.33
C SER A 473 32.48 8.48 -1.30
N ALA A 474 31.27 8.97 -1.55
CA ALA A 474 30.59 9.96 -0.72
C ALA A 474 29.17 9.55 -0.35
N PHE A 475 28.65 10.11 0.76
CA PHE A 475 27.25 10.00 1.10
C PHE A 475 26.40 10.85 0.17
N VAL A 476 25.26 10.31 -0.26
CA VAL A 476 24.33 10.93 -1.21
C VAL A 476 22.92 10.99 -0.63
N GLY A 477 22.11 11.90 -1.16
CA GLY A 477 20.71 12.06 -0.73
C GLY A 477 19.82 10.88 -1.15
N TRP A 478 18.64 10.79 -0.52
CA TRP A 478 17.62 9.79 -0.82
C TRP A 478 17.19 9.79 -2.30
N GLN A 479 17.36 10.92 -3.01
CA GLN A 479 17.04 11.06 -4.43
C GLN A 479 17.86 10.14 -5.34
N PHE A 480 18.94 9.54 -4.83
CA PHE A 480 19.83 8.66 -5.59
C PHE A 480 19.63 7.18 -5.23
N CYS A 481 18.53 6.83 -4.55
CA CYS A 481 18.16 5.45 -4.28
C CYS A 481 17.77 4.73 -5.58
N TYR A 482 18.73 4.04 -6.20
CA TYR A 482 18.51 3.29 -7.44
C TYR A 482 18.62 1.80 -7.18
N THR A 483 17.47 1.14 -7.02
CA THR A 483 17.40 -0.31 -6.75
C THR A 483 17.87 -1.21 -7.90
N SER A 484 18.37 -0.62 -8.97
CA SER A 484 19.07 -1.32 -10.04
C SER A 484 20.49 -1.78 -9.63
N ASN A 485 21.12 -1.12 -8.64
CA ASN A 485 22.39 -1.53 -8.04
C ASN A 485 22.54 -0.92 -6.63
N LEU A 486 21.71 -1.36 -5.68
CA LEU A 486 21.68 -0.83 -4.32
C LEU A 486 21.62 -1.96 -3.31
N SER A 487 22.51 -1.91 -2.32
CA SER A 487 22.46 -2.81 -1.18
C SER A 487 22.10 -2.11 0.12
N VAL A 488 21.33 -2.78 0.95
CA VAL A 488 20.87 -2.30 2.27
C VAL A 488 20.95 -3.43 3.30
N LYS A 489 20.90 -3.09 4.59
CA LYS A 489 20.69 -4.09 5.64
C LYS A 489 19.24 -4.58 5.61
N LYS A 490 19.00 -5.88 5.75
CA LYS A 490 17.66 -6.47 5.85
C LYS A 490 16.84 -5.85 6.98
N LYS A 491 17.50 -5.55 8.11
CA LYS A 491 16.89 -4.91 9.30
C LYS A 491 16.58 -3.42 9.13
N LEU A 492 16.98 -2.79 8.03
CA LEU A 492 16.63 -1.40 7.72
C LEU A 492 15.10 -1.21 7.66
N VAL A 493 14.40 -2.25 7.20
CA VAL A 493 12.93 -2.30 7.16
C VAL A 493 12.48 -3.39 8.14
N ARG A 494 11.54 -3.04 9.03
CA ARG A 494 11.04 -3.94 10.07
C ARG A 494 10.32 -5.15 9.48
N ASP A 495 9.40 -4.91 8.54
CA ASP A 495 8.72 -5.95 7.78
C ASP A 495 8.68 -5.53 6.31
N TRP A 496 9.38 -6.24 5.44
CA TRP A 496 9.45 -5.90 4.02
C TRP A 496 8.11 -6.04 3.29
N MET A 497 7.16 -6.83 3.78
CA MET A 497 5.85 -6.96 3.15
C MET A 497 4.88 -5.83 3.53
N ILE A 498 5.12 -5.17 4.68
CA ILE A 498 4.25 -4.12 5.23
C ILE A 498 4.90 -2.75 5.07
N ASP A 499 6.14 -2.63 5.53
CA ASP A 499 6.89 -1.39 5.65
C ASP A 499 7.87 -1.18 4.47
N GLY A 500 7.97 -2.15 3.54
CA GLY A 500 8.84 -2.11 2.35
C GLY A 500 8.36 -1.16 1.24
N PHE A 501 8.60 -1.50 -0.02
CA PHE A 501 8.17 -0.69 -1.17
C PHE A 501 6.64 -0.54 -1.20
N ASP A 502 6.12 0.68 -1.39
CA ASP A 502 4.68 0.91 -1.56
C ASP A 502 4.20 0.28 -2.88
N THR A 503 3.38 -0.75 -2.77
CA THR A 503 2.84 -1.53 -3.91
C THR A 503 1.75 -0.82 -4.69
N THR A 504 1.31 0.37 -4.25
CA THR A 504 0.29 1.18 -4.93
C THR A 504 0.88 2.07 -6.04
N PHE A 505 2.21 2.15 -6.15
CA PHE A 505 2.84 2.78 -7.31
C PHE A 505 2.45 2.04 -8.59
N PRO A 506 2.16 2.76 -9.69
CA PRO A 506 1.66 2.15 -10.93
C PRO A 506 2.70 1.25 -11.64
N GLY A 507 3.93 1.19 -11.15
CA GLY A 507 4.98 0.25 -11.56
C GLY A 507 6.39 0.79 -11.28
N ALA A 508 7.37 0.43 -12.13
CA ALA A 508 8.82 0.65 -11.93
C ALA A 508 9.28 2.12 -12.11
N ALA A 509 8.81 3.02 -11.25
CA ALA A 509 9.27 4.38 -11.15
C ALA A 509 8.92 5.01 -9.79
N LEU A 510 9.92 5.63 -9.16
CA LEU A 510 9.86 6.41 -7.91
C LEU A 510 9.52 5.62 -6.64
N GLU A 511 9.14 4.35 -6.73
CA GLU A 511 8.84 3.53 -5.55
C GLU A 511 10.08 3.29 -4.67
N ASP A 512 11.27 3.27 -5.27
CA ASP A 512 12.54 3.14 -4.55
C ASP A 512 12.98 4.44 -3.89
N MET A 513 12.80 5.56 -4.58
CA MET A 513 13.00 6.90 -4.03
C MET A 513 12.01 7.21 -2.90
N GLU A 514 10.75 6.75 -2.99
CA GLU A 514 9.74 6.89 -1.93
C GLU A 514 10.17 6.15 -0.66
N LEU A 515 10.54 4.87 -0.79
CA LEU A 515 11.02 4.08 0.34
C LEU A 515 12.24 4.77 0.99
N ALA A 516 13.19 5.23 0.17
CA ALA A 516 14.36 5.95 0.64
C ALA A 516 14.01 7.25 1.36
N TYR A 517 13.05 8.02 0.85
CA TYR A 517 12.60 9.26 1.47
C TYR A 517 11.99 9.00 2.86
N ARG A 518 11.08 8.02 2.95
CA ARG A 518 10.45 7.63 4.20
C ARG A 518 11.46 7.13 5.23
N LEU A 519 12.45 6.34 4.81
CA LEU A 519 13.52 5.86 5.70
C LEU A 519 14.51 6.96 6.06
N TRP A 520 14.78 7.91 5.18
CA TRP A 520 15.63 9.07 5.45
C TRP A 520 15.01 10.02 6.48
N GLN A 521 13.69 10.21 6.44
CA GLN A 521 12.95 10.99 7.45
C GLN A 521 12.82 10.27 8.80
N SER A 522 13.03 8.95 8.84
CA SER A 522 12.90 8.17 10.08
C SER A 522 13.97 8.55 11.10
N PRO A 523 13.74 8.36 12.41
CA PRO A 523 14.76 8.56 13.43
C PRO A 523 16.03 7.71 13.25
N GLN A 524 15.92 6.57 12.54
CA GLN A 524 17.08 5.75 12.18
C GLN A 524 17.89 6.36 11.01
N GLY A 525 17.24 7.07 10.10
CA GLY A 525 17.83 7.84 8.99
C GLY A 525 18.69 7.02 8.03
N MET A 526 18.12 6.49 6.93
CA MET A 526 18.92 5.78 5.92
C MET A 526 20.02 6.68 5.32
N ARG A 527 21.26 6.18 5.29
CA ARG A 527 22.43 6.84 4.70
C ARG A 527 22.94 6.03 3.50
N ILE A 528 22.91 6.63 2.32
CA ILE A 528 23.37 6.00 1.08
C ILE A 528 24.81 6.43 0.80
N TYR A 529 25.72 5.46 0.70
CA TYR A 529 27.11 5.66 0.30
C TYR A 529 27.31 5.24 -1.16
N TYR A 530 27.75 6.15 -2.01
CA TYR A 530 28.02 5.86 -3.41
C TYR A 530 29.45 5.36 -3.60
N ASP A 531 29.61 4.12 -4.07
CA ASP A 531 30.91 3.53 -4.39
C ASP A 531 30.93 3.03 -5.84
N PRO A 532 31.60 3.76 -6.77
CA PRO A 532 31.67 3.36 -8.17
C PRO A 532 32.54 2.12 -8.42
N GLY A 533 33.23 1.59 -7.40
CA GLY A 533 33.91 0.29 -7.48
C GLY A 533 32.94 -0.86 -7.79
N SER A 534 31.68 -0.76 -7.35
CA SER A 534 30.61 -1.65 -7.80
C SER A 534 30.02 -1.14 -9.12
N ALA A 535 30.62 -1.52 -10.25
CA ALA A 535 30.18 -1.09 -11.57
C ALA A 535 29.32 -2.16 -12.27
N GLY A 536 28.09 -1.82 -12.62
CA GLY A 536 27.18 -2.64 -13.42
C GLY A 536 26.98 -2.10 -14.83
N LEU A 537 26.78 -2.99 -15.80
CA LEU A 537 26.48 -2.68 -17.20
C LEU A 537 24.99 -2.86 -17.46
N HIS A 538 24.30 -1.79 -17.87
CA HIS A 538 22.86 -1.75 -18.05
C HIS A 538 22.46 -2.09 -19.50
N TYR A 539 22.07 -3.34 -19.74
CA TYR A 539 21.68 -3.87 -21.05
C TYR A 539 20.21 -3.59 -21.38
N HIS A 540 19.85 -2.31 -21.40
CA HIS A 540 18.50 -1.86 -21.74
C HIS A 540 18.53 -0.79 -22.85
N PRO A 541 18.34 -1.15 -24.12
CA PRO A 541 18.41 -0.18 -25.21
C PRO A 541 17.17 0.72 -25.20
N TYR A 542 17.38 2.04 -25.24
CA TYR A 542 16.31 3.01 -25.37
C TYR A 542 16.25 3.57 -26.79
N THR A 543 15.07 3.51 -27.40
CA THR A 543 14.68 4.41 -28.50
C THR A 543 14.09 5.69 -27.91
N LEU A 544 14.08 6.79 -28.66
CA LEU A 544 13.42 8.01 -28.22
C LEU A 544 11.95 7.78 -27.83
N PRO A 545 11.08 7.15 -28.65
CA PRO A 545 9.72 6.83 -28.23
C PRO A 545 9.64 6.10 -26.89
N SER A 546 10.43 5.03 -26.72
CA SER A 546 10.39 4.22 -25.50
C SER A 546 10.78 5.02 -24.26
N PHE A 547 11.71 5.98 -24.40
CA PHE A 547 12.11 6.81 -23.28
C PHE A 547 11.12 7.94 -22.99
N LEU A 548 10.47 8.52 -24.01
CA LEU A 548 9.38 9.47 -23.80
C LEU A 548 8.21 8.82 -23.06
N ASP A 549 7.84 7.59 -23.45
CA ASP A 549 6.80 6.82 -22.77
C ASP A 549 7.20 6.49 -21.33
N ARG A 550 8.49 6.17 -21.09
CA ARG A 550 9.04 6.01 -19.73
C ARG A 550 8.90 7.29 -18.92
N GLN A 551 9.26 8.46 -19.46
CA GLN A 551 9.15 9.71 -18.71
C GLN A 551 7.69 10.04 -18.37
N TYR A 552 6.77 9.83 -19.31
CA TYR A 552 5.33 9.93 -19.04
C TYR A 552 4.88 8.97 -17.92
N PHE A 553 5.37 7.74 -17.94
CA PHE A 553 5.10 6.77 -16.87
C PHE A 553 5.66 7.21 -15.52
N VAL A 554 6.90 7.71 -15.46
CA VAL A 554 7.49 8.29 -14.24
C VAL A 554 6.63 9.45 -13.72
N GLY A 555 6.11 10.28 -14.62
CA GLY A 555 5.15 11.33 -14.30
C GLY A 555 3.88 10.81 -13.60
N ARG A 556 3.34 9.69 -14.08
CA ARG A 556 2.19 9.06 -13.42
C ARG A 556 2.52 8.56 -12.01
N SER A 557 3.71 7.98 -11.82
CA SER A 557 4.20 7.62 -10.48
C SER A 557 4.42 8.85 -9.58
N LEU A 558 4.82 9.99 -10.15
CA LEU A 558 5.01 11.23 -9.40
C LEU A 558 3.71 11.69 -8.73
N ARG A 559 2.54 11.42 -9.33
CA ARG A 559 1.26 11.68 -8.66
C ARG A 559 1.17 10.95 -7.32
N ARG A 560 1.51 9.66 -7.30
CA ARG A 560 1.48 8.86 -6.07
C ARG A 560 2.52 9.37 -5.05
N MET A 561 3.73 9.70 -5.51
CA MET A 561 4.77 10.31 -4.66
C MET A 561 4.26 11.59 -3.97
N LEU A 562 3.60 12.49 -4.71
CA LEU A 562 3.11 13.77 -4.16
C LEU A 562 1.79 13.65 -3.38
N GLU A 563 1.02 12.58 -3.57
CA GLU A 563 -0.11 12.25 -2.70
C GLU A 563 0.37 11.81 -1.32
N LEU A 564 1.47 11.06 -1.26
CA LEU A 564 2.09 10.61 -0.02
C LEU A 564 2.89 11.72 0.66
N HIS A 565 3.66 12.49 -0.13
CA HIS A 565 4.63 13.48 0.33
C HIS A 565 4.44 14.83 -0.39
N PRO A 566 3.36 15.58 -0.11
CA PRO A 566 3.00 16.81 -0.83
C PRO A 566 4.08 17.92 -0.79
N GLU A 567 4.90 17.95 0.25
CA GLU A 567 6.02 18.88 0.44
C GLU A 567 7.08 18.78 -0.67
N LEU A 568 7.18 17.62 -1.34
CA LEU A 568 8.13 17.38 -2.43
C LEU A 568 7.74 18.02 -3.76
N VAL A 569 6.57 18.68 -3.83
CA VAL A 569 6.08 19.31 -5.06
C VAL A 569 7.08 20.31 -5.66
N TYR A 570 7.84 21.01 -4.82
CA TYR A 570 8.87 21.96 -5.25
C TYR A 570 10.14 21.27 -5.75
N GLU A 571 10.54 20.18 -5.10
CA GLU A 571 11.72 19.37 -5.47
C GLU A 571 11.59 18.82 -6.89
N TYR A 572 10.40 18.32 -7.24
CA TYR A 572 10.09 17.85 -8.59
C TYR A 572 9.68 18.97 -9.57
N GLY A 573 9.64 20.22 -9.10
CA GLY A 573 9.23 21.36 -9.91
C GLY A 573 7.78 21.29 -10.40
N ALA A 574 6.90 20.54 -9.73
CA ALA A 574 5.52 20.33 -10.15
C ALA A 574 4.55 21.43 -9.66
N GLN A 575 4.99 22.36 -8.81
CA GLN A 575 4.13 23.31 -8.07
C GLN A 575 3.22 24.18 -8.95
N ARG A 576 3.70 24.60 -10.12
CA ARG A 576 2.89 25.41 -11.05
C ARG A 576 1.86 24.56 -11.79
N VAL A 577 2.20 23.30 -12.09
CA VAL A 577 1.29 22.34 -12.73
C VAL A 577 0.22 21.91 -11.72
N ASP A 578 0.62 21.59 -10.50
CA ASP A 578 -0.28 21.25 -9.39
C ASP A 578 -1.28 22.39 -9.09
N ALA A 579 -0.77 23.61 -8.97
CA ALA A 579 -1.62 24.78 -8.77
C ALA A 579 -2.61 25.01 -9.92
N ALA A 580 -2.22 24.71 -11.17
CA ALA A 580 -3.10 24.82 -12.33
C ALA A 580 -4.19 23.73 -12.33
N LEU A 581 -3.85 22.48 -11.98
CA LEU A 581 -4.80 21.37 -11.90
C LEU A 581 -5.94 21.65 -10.92
N ARG A 582 -5.65 22.33 -9.80
CA ARG A 582 -6.62 22.65 -8.74
C ARG A 582 -7.52 23.85 -9.05
N GLN A 583 -7.34 24.54 -10.18
CA GLN A 583 -8.20 25.66 -10.54
C GLN A 583 -9.58 25.18 -11.00
N PRO A 584 -10.66 25.97 -10.78
CA PRO A 584 -11.98 25.64 -11.29
C PRO A 584 -12.00 25.53 -12.82
N ARG A 585 -12.75 24.55 -13.33
CA ARG A 585 -12.98 24.40 -14.77
C ARG A 585 -13.84 25.53 -15.34
N ARG A 586 -13.49 26.00 -16.54
CA ARG A 586 -14.21 27.03 -17.32
C ARG A 586 -14.77 26.42 -18.61
N HIS A 587 -15.81 27.06 -19.17
CA HIS A 587 -16.50 26.58 -20.37
C HIS A 587 -15.60 26.45 -21.62
N LYS A 588 -14.50 27.23 -21.71
CA LYS A 588 -13.55 27.16 -22.84
C LYS A 588 -12.46 26.09 -22.67
N ASP A 589 -12.48 25.32 -21.58
CA ASP A 589 -11.39 24.39 -21.27
C ASP A 589 -11.32 23.21 -22.23
N SER A 590 -12.42 22.80 -22.85
CA SER A 590 -12.43 21.68 -23.81
C SER A 590 -11.62 21.98 -25.07
N GLU A 591 -11.80 23.17 -25.67
CA GLU A 591 -11.05 23.60 -26.85
C GLU A 591 -9.56 23.80 -26.52
N LYS A 592 -9.30 24.48 -25.40
CA LYS A 592 -7.93 24.71 -24.91
C LYS A 592 -7.20 23.41 -24.60
N LEU A 593 -7.89 22.44 -23.99
CA LEU A 593 -7.34 21.10 -23.74
C LEU A 593 -7.00 20.39 -25.04
N CYS A 594 -7.88 20.44 -26.04
CA CYS A 594 -7.63 19.85 -27.36
C CYS A 594 -6.37 20.44 -28.01
N GLN A 595 -6.27 21.77 -28.05
CA GLN A 595 -5.11 22.48 -28.62
C GLN A 595 -3.81 22.14 -27.88
N ALA A 596 -3.80 22.17 -26.55
CA ALA A 596 -2.62 21.87 -25.76
C ALA A 596 -2.18 20.40 -25.93
N THR A 597 -3.13 19.48 -26.04
CA THR A 597 -2.84 18.05 -26.29
C THR A 597 -2.22 17.85 -27.67
N ALA A 598 -2.81 18.45 -28.71
CA ALA A 598 -2.27 18.39 -30.06
C ALA A 598 -0.85 18.94 -30.15
N ALA A 599 -0.56 20.07 -29.46
CA ALA A 599 0.78 20.64 -29.41
C ALA A 599 1.81 19.71 -28.76
N ILE A 600 1.46 19.06 -27.64
CA ILE A 600 2.33 18.07 -26.99
C ILE A 600 2.64 16.90 -27.93
N GLU A 601 1.63 16.35 -28.60
CA GLU A 601 1.82 15.23 -29.53
C GLU A 601 2.62 15.64 -30.78
N ALA A 602 2.42 16.85 -31.31
CA ALA A 602 3.21 17.38 -32.41
C ALA A 602 4.70 17.53 -32.04
N LEU A 603 5.01 17.96 -30.81
CA LEU A 603 6.39 18.05 -30.31
C LEU A 603 7.04 16.66 -30.21
N LYS A 604 6.32 15.67 -29.67
CA LYS A 604 6.77 14.26 -29.62
C LYS A 604 7.00 13.72 -31.04
N ALA A 605 6.07 13.96 -31.97
CA ALA A 605 6.15 13.52 -33.36
C ALA A 605 7.33 14.16 -34.12
N SER A 606 7.61 15.44 -33.86
CA SER A 606 8.75 16.15 -34.45
C SER A 606 10.08 15.50 -34.03
N ALA A 607 10.21 15.16 -32.76
CA ALA A 607 11.40 14.49 -32.22
C ALA A 607 11.57 13.07 -32.81
N ARG A 608 10.47 12.32 -32.93
CA ARG A 608 10.44 11.00 -33.61
C ARG A 608 10.85 11.10 -35.08
N THR A 609 10.42 12.15 -35.77
CA THR A 609 10.79 12.39 -37.17
C THR A 609 12.30 12.62 -37.33
N LEU A 610 12.92 13.37 -36.41
CA LEU A 610 14.37 13.55 -36.39
C LEU A 610 15.11 12.21 -36.19
N GLU A 611 14.60 11.34 -35.30
CA GLU A 611 15.19 10.01 -35.07
C GLU A 611 15.07 9.13 -36.32
N VAL A 612 13.88 9.00 -36.91
CA VAL A 612 13.63 8.16 -38.10
C VAL A 612 14.45 8.64 -39.31
N ARG A 613 14.68 9.96 -39.44
CA ARG A 613 15.51 10.53 -40.52
C ARG A 613 17.01 10.47 -40.22
N ASN A 614 17.44 9.89 -39.10
CA ASN A 614 18.83 9.90 -38.63
C ASN A 614 19.44 11.31 -38.51
N GLN A 615 18.60 12.31 -38.23
CA GLN A 615 18.99 13.71 -38.01
C GLN A 615 19.12 14.03 -36.51
N LEU A 616 18.59 13.17 -35.63
CA LEU A 616 18.67 13.39 -34.20
C LEU A 616 20.14 13.40 -33.74
N GLY A 617 20.54 14.50 -33.12
CA GLY A 617 21.93 14.75 -32.72
C GLY A 617 22.85 15.42 -33.76
N SER A 618 22.35 15.72 -34.97
CA SER A 618 23.15 16.45 -35.97
C SER A 618 23.39 17.92 -35.62
N GLU A 619 22.55 18.51 -34.77
CA GLU A 619 22.61 19.90 -34.34
C GLU A 619 22.84 19.99 -32.83
N ALA A 620 23.61 20.99 -32.39
CA ALA A 620 23.98 21.17 -30.99
C ALA A 620 22.76 21.34 -30.07
N TRP A 621 21.68 21.95 -30.57
CA TRP A 621 20.47 22.22 -29.80
C TRP A 621 19.60 20.97 -29.55
N HIS A 622 19.81 19.87 -30.31
CA HIS A 622 18.99 18.66 -30.18
C HIS A 622 19.04 18.06 -28.78
N GLY A 623 20.19 18.11 -28.09
CA GLY A 623 20.32 17.59 -26.73
C GLY A 623 19.43 18.33 -25.73
N ASP A 624 19.44 19.66 -25.76
CA ASP A 624 18.65 20.47 -24.83
C ASP A 624 17.15 20.41 -25.14
N PHE A 625 16.80 20.29 -26.42
CA PHE A 625 15.43 20.01 -26.84
C PHE A 625 14.93 18.67 -26.29
N LEU A 626 15.73 17.60 -26.37
CA LEU A 626 15.35 16.31 -25.78
C LEU A 626 15.18 16.39 -24.26
N SER A 627 16.08 17.03 -23.52
CA SER A 627 15.91 17.18 -22.08
C SER A 627 14.65 17.99 -21.70
N ALA A 628 14.32 19.01 -22.49
CA ALA A 628 13.06 19.74 -22.31
C ALA A 628 11.84 18.87 -22.62
N LEU A 629 11.93 18.01 -23.64
CA LEU A 629 10.87 17.09 -24.02
C LEU A 629 10.68 15.96 -22.98
N PHE A 630 11.75 15.47 -22.37
CA PHE A 630 11.70 14.49 -21.28
C PHE A 630 10.94 15.07 -20.07
N GLU A 631 11.27 16.28 -19.66
CA GLU A 631 10.56 17.00 -18.59
C GLU A 631 9.09 17.26 -18.95
N LEU A 632 8.81 17.66 -20.19
CA LEU A 632 7.44 17.85 -20.68
C LEU A 632 6.63 16.55 -20.56
N CYS A 633 7.19 15.41 -20.97
CA CYS A 633 6.50 14.12 -20.89
C CYS A 633 6.27 13.70 -19.44
N LEU A 634 7.24 13.92 -18.54
CA LEU A 634 7.09 13.68 -17.12
C LEU A 634 5.96 14.51 -16.50
N LEU A 635 5.92 15.82 -16.76
CA LEU A 635 4.87 16.67 -16.20
C LEU A 635 3.50 16.39 -16.84
N ASP A 636 3.44 16.03 -18.11
CA ASP A 636 2.21 15.60 -18.78
C ASP A 636 1.69 14.28 -18.20
N GLY A 637 2.59 13.34 -17.87
CA GLY A 637 2.26 12.11 -17.14
C GLY A 637 1.68 12.39 -15.76
N TYR A 638 2.27 13.33 -15.02
CA TYR A 638 1.76 13.79 -13.72
C TYR A 638 0.36 14.36 -13.84
N ALA A 639 0.15 15.31 -14.76
CA ALA A 639 -1.15 15.95 -14.96
C ALA A 639 -2.22 14.95 -15.44
N SER A 640 -1.85 14.04 -16.33
CA SER A 640 -2.77 13.04 -16.91
C SER A 640 -3.12 11.91 -15.96
N ALA A 641 -2.41 11.77 -14.84
CA ALA A 641 -2.75 10.78 -13.84
C ALA A 641 -4.04 11.14 -13.08
N TRP A 642 -4.46 12.41 -13.06
CA TRP A 642 -5.67 12.88 -12.37
C TRP A 642 -6.96 12.56 -13.15
N PRO A 643 -8.10 12.29 -12.49
CA PRO A 643 -9.37 12.12 -13.18
C PRO A 643 -9.72 13.41 -13.90
N VAL A 644 -9.84 13.34 -15.23
CA VAL A 644 -10.04 14.53 -16.06
C VAL A 644 -11.22 15.36 -15.54
N THR A 645 -12.33 14.73 -15.17
CA THR A 645 -13.54 15.38 -14.63
C THR A 645 -13.33 16.25 -13.40
N GLU A 646 -12.26 16.01 -12.62
CA GLU A 646 -12.03 16.63 -11.31
C GLU A 646 -11.01 17.78 -11.36
N VAL A 647 -10.24 17.90 -12.44
CA VAL A 647 -9.12 18.86 -12.54
C VAL A 647 -9.15 19.72 -13.79
N ASN A 648 -8.52 20.89 -13.71
CA ASN A 648 -8.29 21.76 -14.87
C ASN A 648 -7.03 21.33 -15.64
N LEU A 649 -7.19 20.25 -16.41
CA LEU A 649 -6.12 19.69 -17.24
C LEU A 649 -5.69 20.64 -18.37
N ALA A 650 -6.58 21.52 -18.84
CA ALA A 650 -6.30 22.48 -19.89
C ALA A 650 -5.23 23.51 -19.47
N ASP A 651 -5.40 24.11 -18.28
CA ASP A 651 -4.43 25.05 -17.73
C ASP A 651 -3.13 24.33 -17.33
N ALA A 652 -3.22 23.12 -16.79
CA ALA A 652 -2.04 22.32 -16.46
C ALA A 652 -1.15 22.07 -17.69
N ARG A 653 -1.73 21.59 -18.81
CA ARG A 653 -0.98 21.37 -20.06
C ARG A 653 -0.46 22.67 -20.68
N THR A 654 -1.17 23.78 -20.49
CA THR A 654 -0.67 25.09 -20.93
C THR A 654 0.59 25.51 -20.16
N VAL A 655 0.58 25.34 -18.83
CA VAL A 655 1.76 25.61 -17.98
C VAL A 655 2.95 24.73 -18.37
N ILE A 656 2.69 23.47 -18.72
CA ILE A 656 3.72 22.53 -19.18
C ILE A 656 4.33 23.01 -20.51
N LEU A 657 3.51 23.39 -21.48
CA LEU A 657 3.96 23.91 -22.77
C LEU A 657 4.75 25.23 -22.62
N ASP A 658 4.29 26.15 -21.78
CA ASP A 658 5.00 27.40 -21.50
C ASP A 658 6.39 27.14 -20.91
N ARG A 659 6.50 26.17 -19.99
CA ARG A 659 7.79 25.76 -19.41
C ARG A 659 8.72 25.18 -20.47
N PHE A 660 8.21 24.30 -21.34
CA PHE A 660 8.97 23.73 -22.44
C PHE A 660 9.49 24.82 -23.37
N LEU A 661 8.63 25.74 -23.80
CA LEU A 661 9.00 26.85 -24.69
C LEU A 661 10.06 27.75 -24.06
N LEU A 662 9.94 28.08 -22.77
CA LEU A 662 10.96 28.86 -22.05
C LEU A 662 12.32 28.15 -22.02
N ARG A 663 12.33 26.83 -21.84
CA ARG A 663 13.56 26.03 -21.81
C ARG A 663 14.23 25.99 -23.19
N VAL A 664 13.45 25.80 -24.26
CA VAL A 664 13.95 25.83 -25.64
C VAL A 664 14.40 27.24 -26.07
N GLN A 665 13.69 28.29 -25.65
CA GLN A 665 14.06 29.68 -25.95
C GLN A 665 15.43 30.07 -25.36
N LYS A 666 15.76 29.60 -24.15
CA LYS A 666 17.08 29.80 -23.55
C LYS A 666 18.22 29.15 -24.36
N VAL A 667 17.91 28.10 -25.11
CA VAL A 667 18.85 27.41 -26.01
C VAL A 667 18.95 28.18 -27.32
N ALA A 668 17.82 28.62 -27.87
CA ALA A 668 17.72 29.44 -29.08
C ALA A 668 18.39 30.81 -28.95
N SER A 669 18.44 31.41 -27.75
CA SER A 669 19.18 32.66 -27.54
C SER A 669 20.71 32.46 -27.51
N ARG A 670 21.20 31.22 -27.58
CA ARG A 670 22.63 30.85 -27.58
C ARG A 670 23.12 30.32 -28.93
N LEU A 671 22.22 30.12 -29.91
CA LEU A 671 22.52 29.61 -31.26
C LEU A 671 21.62 30.30 -32.29
N PRO A 672 22.11 30.69 -33.49
CA PRO A 672 21.24 31.21 -34.53
C PRO A 672 20.28 30.10 -35.01
N LEU A 673 19.00 30.21 -34.66
CA LEU A 673 17.97 29.27 -35.13
C LEU A 673 17.85 29.32 -36.66
N PRO A 674 17.67 28.18 -37.35
CA PRO A 674 17.32 28.15 -38.77
C PRO A 674 16.03 28.94 -39.02
N ARG A 675 15.94 29.65 -40.15
CA ARG A 675 14.74 30.43 -40.54
C ARG A 675 13.43 29.61 -40.59
N SER A 676 13.51 28.28 -40.58
CA SER A 676 12.37 27.35 -40.49
C SER A 676 11.78 27.21 -39.09
N PHE A 677 12.48 27.63 -38.03
CA PHE A 677 12.02 27.54 -36.64
C PHE A 677 11.60 28.93 -36.13
N SER A 678 10.50 29.47 -36.67
CA SER A 678 9.94 30.73 -36.17
C SER A 678 9.02 30.46 -34.98
N LEU A 679 9.40 30.90 -33.78
CA LEU A 679 8.55 30.93 -32.58
C LEU A 679 7.22 31.70 -32.79
N SER A 680 7.12 32.50 -33.86
CA SER A 680 5.87 33.15 -34.26
C SER A 680 4.82 32.18 -34.83
N LEU A 681 5.22 31.02 -35.36
CA LEU A 681 4.30 29.96 -35.83
C LEU A 681 3.61 29.26 -34.66
N LEU A 682 4.33 28.99 -33.56
CA LEU A 682 3.78 28.38 -32.33
C LEU A 682 2.82 29.31 -31.57
N ARG A 683 2.94 30.63 -31.73
CA ARG A 683 2.00 31.61 -31.13
C ARG A 683 0.81 31.98 -32.02
N ARG A 684 0.85 31.70 -33.34
CA ARG A 684 -0.19 32.11 -34.30
C ARG A 684 -1.04 30.98 -34.87
N ARG A 685 -0.76 29.71 -34.57
CA ARG A 685 -1.60 28.58 -35.00
C ARG A 685 -2.04 27.73 -33.82
N THR A 686 -2.95 28.27 -33.02
CA THR A 686 -3.88 27.46 -32.21
C THR A 686 -5.13 27.07 -33.03
N GLY A 687 -5.11 27.24 -34.36
CA GLY A 687 -6.27 27.04 -35.23
C GLY A 687 -6.16 25.93 -36.27
N ASP A 688 -4.96 25.45 -36.63
CA ASP A 688 -4.83 24.36 -37.61
C ASP A 688 -3.78 23.36 -37.12
N ALA A 689 -4.22 22.11 -36.97
CA ALA A 689 -3.39 20.95 -36.65
C ALA A 689 -2.67 20.48 -37.92
N GLU A 690 -1.38 20.79 -38.03
CA GLU A 690 -0.38 20.04 -38.80
C GLU A 690 0.96 20.05 -38.06
#